data_AF-A0AAP8NPI5-F1
#
_entry.id   AF-A0AAP8NPI5-F1
#
_cell.length_a   1.000
_cell.length_b   1.000
_cell.length_c   1.000
_cell.angle_alpha   90.00
_cell.angle_beta   90.00
_cell.angle_gamma   90.00
#
_symmetry.space_group_name_H-M   'P 1'
#
loop_
_entity.id
_entity.type
_entity.pdbx_description
1 polymer ?
#
loop_
_entity_poly.entity_id
_entity_poly.type
_entity_poly.pdbx_seq_one_letter_code
_entity_poly.pdbx_strand_id
1 'polypeptide(L)'
;MSPMNAISIRSTKKVEPKCYAYTTPEVQRHEGWTKIGYTEQDDVEVRIRQQTQTVDVRYCLEWHESARFADGTVFHDKAFHRYLGKKEVEREGNSEWFHLVPEVAHGHFREFTRNRGVLQTPGAVPYVLRAEQAEAVERTRLYMASHAGQSPEFLWNAKPRFGKTLAAYDLCKQMGARTVLIVTNRPAIAHSWYDDYVRFMGTESGYYFISGADALRGLPHVLERAQLPSDAEGYIEFVSLQDLKGSLYFGGEFDKLEHVQKLTWDLLIVDEAHEGVDTYRADVAFEQIARRATLHLSGTPFKALANEKFEEKAIFNWTYADEQCAKREWQEEAEEENPYAALPQLHLYTYRMSEVVRDRLKQGADFDDDGENEAYAFDLNEFFATKSDGSFKYDEAVERFLEALAGQEKFPFSTEALRREVKHSFWLLDRVDSAKALAKKLKAHPVFREYEVVVAAGDGKTDAEEEATSTLKSLDKVRTAIRAHERTITLSVGQLTTGVTVPEWTAVLMLSNVKSPSLYMQAAFRAQNPCLFVEGDELRRKENAYVFDFDPARTLVIFEQFANDLCSATVSGGGDGETRKRQVCELLNFFPVYGEDEEGEMVALDAEKVLSVPRKIHAVEVVRRGFMSNFLFQNIGNIFSAPRQVADILGQLPTVKEQKPSKAKVGGQGEGGLLDGAADLPLNEKGEVVLPLDELTRKTGELFGDKIYSDNVVTQTKIDEVSTSNAPDKKAAQDLVTILVDTVVNPTLQDAKTHYGDEMSRASEHRLKKQLQNQATVAVGKAATTHKKNRHETEKAKKRALDEAQAKGQSEAEVQAIQDRFDAEQRENERRYREELKEAAAEIEKKAKQAVVDTVETEKVTRKKEAIEEDIRGHLRGFARTIPAFLMAYGDENTCLDNFDTILPDEVFREVTGISLEQFRILRDGCDYEDEGVRKHFDGHCFDPIVFDDAVQEFLALKKKLGNYFDESQSEDIFDYIPPQKTNQIFTPKHLVMKMVDMLEEESPGCFDDPDKTFIDLYMKSGLYVAEIVKRLFRSEAMKARFPQAEERLRHIFAHQVYGLAPTEIIYRIACAFVLGFDEELRIERHHLARFDALPAVKDGTLEEALDKIWER
;
A
#
# COMPACT_ATOMS: atom_id res chain seq x y z
N MET A 1 6.09 11.59 -38.01
CA MET A 1 5.70 11.72 -36.60
C MET A 1 4.18 11.63 -36.57
N SER A 2 3.68 10.43 -36.29
CA SER A 2 2.27 10.25 -35.89
C SER A 2 2.07 11.02 -34.58
N PRO A 3 0.93 11.69 -34.37
CA PRO A 3 0.68 12.37 -33.10
C PRO A 3 0.69 11.33 -31.97
N MET A 4 1.50 11.56 -30.93
CA MET A 4 1.43 10.83 -29.66
C MET A 4 -0.02 10.93 -29.17
N ASN A 5 -0.61 9.83 -28.71
CA ASN A 5 -2.00 9.85 -28.26
C ASN A 5 -2.05 10.58 -26.91
N ALA A 6 -2.41 11.87 -26.95
CA ALA A 6 -2.65 12.67 -25.76
C ALA A 6 -3.62 11.96 -24.81
N ILE A 7 -3.32 11.96 -23.51
CA ILE A 7 -4.22 11.37 -22.51
C ILE A 7 -5.58 12.09 -22.54
N SER A 8 -6.66 11.32 -22.58
CA SER A 8 -8.03 11.85 -22.60
C SER A 8 -8.64 11.75 -21.20
N ILE A 9 -8.44 12.80 -20.40
CA ILE A 9 -9.06 12.95 -19.08
C ILE A 9 -10.31 13.82 -19.22
N ARG A 10 -11.42 13.37 -18.64
CA ARG A 10 -12.66 14.12 -18.49
C ARG A 10 -13.23 13.88 -17.09
N SER A 11 -13.01 14.80 -16.17
CA SER A 11 -13.46 14.71 -14.78
C SER A 11 -14.95 14.98 -14.64
N THR A 12 -15.52 15.82 -15.50
CA THR A 12 -16.90 16.29 -15.34
C THR A 12 -17.75 16.18 -16.61
N LYS A 13 -19.06 16.06 -16.41
CA LYS A 13 -20.08 16.19 -17.45
C LYS A 13 -21.02 17.34 -17.16
N LYS A 14 -21.47 18.02 -18.21
CA LYS A 14 -22.51 19.04 -18.10
C LYS A 14 -23.83 18.35 -17.72
N VAL A 15 -24.56 18.95 -16.79
CA VAL A 15 -25.88 18.48 -16.37
C VAL A 15 -26.87 19.63 -16.36
N GLU A 16 -28.08 19.38 -16.85
CA GLU A 16 -29.20 20.31 -16.77
C GLU A 16 -30.32 19.68 -15.94
N PRO A 17 -30.31 19.90 -14.62
CA PRO A 17 -31.31 19.28 -13.75
C PRO A 17 -32.68 19.90 -14.01
N LYS A 18 -33.66 19.07 -14.35
CA LYS A 18 -35.05 19.45 -14.68
C LYS A 18 -36.01 18.63 -13.84
N CYS A 19 -37.01 19.29 -13.26
CA CYS A 19 -38.19 18.62 -12.73
C CYS A 19 -39.31 18.75 -13.77
N TYR A 20 -40.08 17.69 -13.94
CA TYR A 20 -41.18 17.65 -14.90
C TYR A 20 -42.41 17.02 -14.27
N ALA A 21 -43.56 17.32 -14.88
CA ALA A 21 -44.82 16.70 -14.52
C ALA A 21 -45.59 16.26 -15.76
N TYR A 22 -46.19 15.08 -15.69
CA TYR A 22 -47.02 14.56 -16.76
C TYR A 22 -48.24 13.81 -16.21
N THR A 23 -49.27 13.71 -17.04
CA THR A 23 -50.49 12.94 -16.78
C THR A 23 -50.62 11.80 -17.80
N THR A 24 -51.47 10.81 -17.49
CA THR A 24 -51.75 9.68 -18.40
C THR A 24 -53.26 9.56 -18.59
N PRO A 25 -53.84 10.31 -19.55
CA PRO A 25 -55.29 10.45 -19.69
C PRO A 25 -56.05 9.14 -19.96
N GLU A 26 -55.36 8.12 -20.46
CA GLU A 26 -55.95 6.81 -20.80
C GLU A 26 -56.05 5.87 -19.60
N VAL A 27 -55.39 6.19 -18.49
CA VAL A 27 -55.35 5.34 -17.29
C VAL A 27 -56.34 5.88 -16.26
N GLN A 28 -57.50 5.23 -16.14
CA GLN A 28 -58.59 5.67 -15.26
C GLN A 28 -58.16 5.83 -13.79
N ARG A 29 -57.24 4.99 -13.29
CA ARG A 29 -56.72 5.12 -11.91
C ARG A 29 -55.86 6.36 -11.67
N HIS A 30 -55.32 6.98 -12.72
CA HIS A 30 -54.50 8.20 -12.64
C HIS A 30 -55.33 9.47 -12.90
N GLU A 31 -56.67 9.36 -12.96
CA GLU A 31 -57.54 10.53 -13.08
C GLU A 31 -57.43 11.40 -11.81
N GLY A 32 -57.05 12.67 -11.98
CA GLY A 32 -56.74 13.59 -10.86
C GLY A 32 -55.33 13.44 -10.28
N TRP A 33 -54.50 12.52 -10.80
CA TRP A 33 -53.13 12.31 -10.38
C TRP A 33 -52.13 12.88 -11.39
N THR A 34 -51.13 13.58 -10.87
CA THR A 34 -50.00 14.10 -11.65
C THR A 34 -48.73 13.39 -11.21
N LYS A 35 -47.99 12.83 -12.16
CA LYS A 35 -46.66 12.27 -11.90
C LYS A 35 -45.63 13.40 -11.93
N ILE A 36 -44.77 13.47 -10.92
CA ILE A 36 -43.74 14.50 -10.80
C ILE A 36 -42.38 13.81 -10.71
N GLY A 37 -41.53 13.99 -11.71
CA GLY A 37 -40.23 13.33 -11.81
C GLY A 37 -39.06 14.29 -12.01
N TYR A 38 -37.85 13.74 -11.93
CA TYR A 38 -36.58 14.43 -12.19
C TYR A 38 -35.84 13.82 -13.38
N THR A 39 -35.11 14.65 -14.13
CA THR A 39 -34.19 14.20 -15.18
C THR A 39 -33.03 15.17 -15.36
N GLU A 40 -31.88 14.63 -15.77
CA GLU A 40 -30.74 15.42 -16.25
C GLU A 40 -30.54 15.27 -17.76
N GLN A 41 -31.44 14.54 -18.45
CA GLN A 41 -31.41 14.40 -19.91
C GLN A 41 -31.79 15.73 -20.58
N ASP A 42 -31.24 15.97 -21.76
CA ASP A 42 -31.50 17.19 -22.53
C ASP A 42 -32.99 17.35 -22.86
N ASP A 43 -33.65 16.25 -23.24
CA ASP A 43 -35.08 16.17 -23.57
C ASP A 43 -35.86 15.35 -22.52
N VAL A 44 -36.81 16.02 -21.86
CA VAL A 44 -37.69 15.42 -20.85
C VAL A 44 -38.60 14.35 -21.47
N GLU A 45 -39.02 14.52 -22.73
CA GLU A 45 -39.89 13.56 -23.39
C GLU A 45 -39.19 12.22 -23.62
N VAL A 46 -37.86 12.20 -23.79
CA VAL A 46 -37.09 10.95 -23.87
C VAL A 46 -37.21 10.18 -22.56
N ARG A 47 -37.02 10.84 -21.41
CA ARG A 47 -37.20 10.21 -20.09
C ARG A 47 -38.62 9.70 -19.88
N ILE A 48 -39.64 10.45 -20.27
CA ILE A 48 -41.03 10.01 -20.13
C ILE A 48 -41.32 8.82 -21.05
N ARG A 49 -40.80 8.82 -22.28
CA ARG A 49 -40.92 7.67 -23.20
C ARG A 49 -40.26 6.41 -22.62
N GLN A 50 -39.08 6.51 -22.02
CA GLN A 50 -38.43 5.36 -21.36
C GLN A 50 -39.32 4.71 -20.30
N GLN A 51 -40.14 5.49 -19.59
CA GLN A 51 -41.07 4.99 -18.57
C GLN A 51 -42.39 4.46 -19.15
N THR A 52 -42.88 5.08 -20.24
CA THR A 52 -44.25 4.88 -20.75
C THR A 52 -44.32 3.93 -21.95
N GLN A 53 -43.23 3.77 -22.69
CA GLN A 53 -43.17 2.97 -23.92
C GLN A 53 -43.25 1.46 -23.64
N THR A 54 -42.71 1.00 -22.51
CA THR A 54 -42.73 -0.42 -22.11
C THR A 54 -44.14 -0.90 -21.75
N VAL A 55 -45.02 0.00 -21.32
CA VAL A 55 -46.41 -0.25 -20.91
C VAL A 55 -47.45 0.23 -21.93
N ASP A 56 -47.02 0.79 -23.07
CA ASP A 56 -47.88 1.33 -24.15
C ASP A 56 -48.98 2.28 -23.65
N VAL A 57 -48.61 3.23 -22.78
CA VAL A 57 -49.52 4.23 -22.21
C VAL A 57 -49.24 5.61 -22.81
N ARG A 58 -50.28 6.28 -23.31
CA ARG A 58 -50.17 7.66 -23.77
C ARG A 58 -49.97 8.63 -22.60
N TYR A 59 -48.95 9.47 -22.68
CA TYR A 59 -48.68 10.55 -21.72
C TYR A 59 -49.02 11.93 -22.28
N CYS A 60 -49.26 12.88 -21.38
CA CYS A 60 -49.36 14.31 -21.66
C CYS A 60 -48.36 15.04 -20.75
N LEU A 61 -47.30 15.62 -21.33
CA LEU A 61 -46.36 16.45 -20.60
C LEU A 61 -47.02 17.79 -20.27
N GLU A 62 -47.16 18.09 -18.99
CA GLU A 62 -47.89 19.28 -18.51
C GLU A 62 -46.95 20.46 -18.31
N TRP A 63 -45.82 20.23 -17.64
CA TRP A 63 -44.78 21.24 -17.45
C TRP A 63 -43.42 20.59 -17.17
N HIS A 64 -42.36 21.33 -17.45
CA HIS A 64 -41.02 21.05 -16.94
C HIS A 64 -40.28 22.36 -16.69
N GLU A 65 -39.51 22.43 -15.60
CA GLU A 65 -38.71 23.60 -15.23
C GLU A 65 -37.35 23.18 -14.65
N SER A 66 -36.39 24.10 -14.63
CA SER A 66 -35.07 23.82 -14.05
C SER A 66 -35.18 23.56 -12.54
N ALA A 67 -34.55 22.49 -12.06
CA ALA A 67 -34.51 22.13 -10.65
C ALA A 67 -33.42 22.92 -9.90
N ARG A 68 -33.56 24.26 -9.93
CA ARG A 68 -32.68 25.22 -9.27
C ARG A 68 -33.48 26.16 -8.37
N PHE A 69 -32.95 26.43 -7.18
CA PHE A 69 -33.42 27.48 -6.31
C PHE A 69 -33.00 28.86 -6.84
N ALA A 70 -33.63 29.93 -6.33
CA ALA A 70 -33.35 31.30 -6.74
C ALA A 70 -31.89 31.76 -6.53
N ASP A 71 -31.13 31.09 -5.65
CA ASP A 71 -29.71 31.36 -5.42
C ASP A 71 -28.76 30.50 -6.28
N GLY A 72 -29.31 29.75 -7.24
CA GLY A 72 -28.55 28.92 -8.18
C GLY A 72 -28.24 27.50 -7.68
N THR A 73 -28.53 27.18 -6.42
CA THR A 73 -28.34 25.81 -5.89
C THR A 73 -29.37 24.83 -6.47
N VAL A 74 -28.97 23.57 -6.69
CA VAL A 74 -29.85 22.56 -7.30
C VAL A 74 -30.61 21.72 -6.27
N PHE A 75 -31.70 21.11 -6.70
CA PHE A 75 -32.41 20.08 -5.95
C PHE A 75 -32.90 18.95 -6.85
N HIS A 76 -33.27 17.82 -6.24
CA HIS A 76 -33.98 16.74 -6.93
C HIS A 76 -35.47 16.80 -6.59
N ASP A 77 -36.30 16.21 -7.44
CA ASP A 77 -37.75 16.07 -7.25
C ASP A 77 -38.14 15.55 -5.85
N LYS A 78 -37.38 14.63 -5.25
CA LYS A 78 -37.62 14.14 -3.88
C LYS A 78 -37.71 15.24 -2.83
N ALA A 79 -36.96 16.34 -3.02
CA ALA A 79 -37.05 17.51 -2.14
C ALA A 79 -38.39 18.23 -2.31
N PHE A 80 -38.88 18.31 -3.55
CA PHE A 80 -40.18 18.87 -3.87
C PHE A 80 -41.34 17.94 -3.46
N HIS A 81 -41.22 16.63 -3.65
CA HIS A 81 -42.15 15.61 -3.13
C HIS A 81 -42.34 15.76 -1.62
N ARG A 82 -41.25 15.96 -0.88
CA ARG A 82 -41.30 16.23 0.57
C ARG A 82 -42.07 17.50 0.89
N TYR A 83 -41.86 18.55 0.10
CA TYR A 83 -42.60 19.81 0.26
C TYR A 83 -44.11 19.63 0.00
N LEU A 84 -44.50 18.83 -1.00
CA LEU A 84 -45.89 18.47 -1.25
C LEU A 84 -46.49 17.64 -0.11
N GLY A 85 -45.72 16.69 0.45
CA GLY A 85 -46.15 15.94 1.63
C GLY A 85 -46.39 16.85 2.85
N LYS A 86 -45.56 17.87 3.06
CA LYS A 86 -45.79 18.89 4.11
C LYS A 86 -47.03 19.77 3.86
N LYS A 87 -47.51 19.84 2.62
CA LYS A 87 -48.77 20.52 2.25
C LYS A 87 -49.97 19.58 2.30
N GLU A 88 -49.80 18.37 2.85
CA GLU A 88 -50.83 17.33 2.95
C GLU A 88 -51.39 16.90 1.58
N VAL A 89 -50.59 16.98 0.52
CA VAL A 89 -50.94 16.44 -0.80
C VAL A 89 -50.86 14.92 -0.76
N GLU A 90 -51.95 14.25 -1.13
CA GLU A 90 -52.03 12.79 -1.15
C GLU A 90 -51.10 12.19 -2.22
N ARG A 91 -50.38 11.13 -1.85
CA ARG A 91 -49.36 10.45 -2.67
C ARG A 91 -49.69 8.96 -2.78
N GLU A 92 -49.59 8.38 -3.98
CA GLU A 92 -49.91 6.97 -4.20
C GLU A 92 -48.75 6.10 -3.70
N GLY A 93 -48.86 5.60 -2.46
CA GLY A 93 -47.81 4.79 -1.83
C GLY A 93 -46.45 5.51 -1.82
N ASN A 94 -45.41 4.84 -2.34
CA ASN A 94 -44.06 5.40 -2.50
C ASN A 94 -43.75 5.86 -3.94
N SER A 95 -44.77 6.01 -4.79
CA SER A 95 -44.58 6.35 -6.21
C SER A 95 -44.31 7.86 -6.43
N GLU A 96 -44.10 8.26 -7.67
CA GLU A 96 -43.98 9.67 -8.06
C GLU A 96 -45.34 10.34 -8.36
N TRP A 97 -46.46 9.67 -8.07
CA TRP A 97 -47.82 10.15 -8.35
C TRP A 97 -48.42 10.89 -7.15
N PHE A 98 -48.92 12.11 -7.41
CA PHE A 98 -49.56 12.98 -6.42
C PHE A 98 -50.98 13.34 -6.87
N HIS A 99 -51.96 13.23 -5.97
CA HIS A 99 -53.35 13.58 -6.24
C HIS A 99 -53.50 15.11 -6.21
N LEU A 100 -53.10 15.72 -7.31
CA LEU A 100 -52.96 17.16 -7.47
C LEU A 100 -53.07 17.49 -8.96
N VAL A 101 -53.85 18.51 -9.32
CA VAL A 101 -53.94 18.95 -10.72
C VAL A 101 -52.64 19.64 -11.17
N PRO A 102 -52.23 19.50 -12.45
CA PRO A 102 -50.91 19.94 -12.92
C PRO A 102 -50.61 21.42 -12.68
N GLU A 103 -51.60 22.30 -12.82
CA GLU A 103 -51.42 23.75 -12.62
C GLU A 103 -51.12 24.09 -11.15
N VAL A 104 -51.74 23.37 -10.20
CA VAL A 104 -51.49 23.56 -8.77
C VAL A 104 -50.13 22.98 -8.39
N ALA A 105 -49.75 21.83 -8.96
CA ALA A 105 -48.41 21.26 -8.83
C ALA A 105 -47.33 22.25 -9.29
N HIS A 106 -47.55 22.90 -10.44
CA HIS A 106 -46.63 23.91 -10.96
C HIS A 106 -46.55 25.16 -10.06
N GLY A 107 -47.69 25.61 -9.53
CA GLY A 107 -47.74 26.69 -8.55
C GLY A 107 -46.92 26.39 -7.29
N HIS A 108 -47.07 25.18 -6.74
CA HIS A 108 -46.28 24.72 -5.59
C HIS A 108 -44.79 24.57 -5.92
N PHE A 109 -44.43 24.15 -7.12
CA PHE A 109 -43.04 24.08 -7.56
C PHE A 109 -42.38 25.47 -7.57
N ARG A 110 -43.09 26.47 -8.09
CA ARG A 110 -42.63 27.87 -8.10
C ARG A 110 -42.58 28.49 -6.70
N GLU A 111 -43.47 28.09 -5.80
CA GLU A 111 -43.42 28.47 -4.38
C GLU A 111 -42.16 27.86 -3.73
N PHE A 112 -41.96 26.56 -3.91
CA PHE A 112 -40.83 25.79 -3.37
C PHE A 112 -39.47 26.32 -3.83
N THR A 113 -39.30 26.62 -5.12
CA THR A 113 -38.06 27.17 -5.68
C THR A 113 -37.71 28.56 -5.14
N ARG A 114 -38.72 29.35 -4.73
CA ARG A 114 -38.54 30.70 -4.17
C ARG A 114 -38.25 30.69 -2.67
N ASN A 115 -38.89 29.79 -1.91
CA ASN A 115 -38.82 29.79 -0.44
C ASN A 115 -38.07 28.60 0.16
N ARG A 116 -37.47 27.73 -0.67
CA ARG A 116 -36.77 26.50 -0.27
C ARG A 116 -37.61 25.52 0.56
N GLY A 117 -38.93 25.59 0.44
CA GLY A 117 -39.84 24.76 1.24
C GLY A 117 -39.80 25.04 2.74
N VAL A 118 -39.47 26.29 3.15
CA VAL A 118 -39.53 26.72 4.55
C VAL A 118 -40.99 26.73 5.03
N LEU A 119 -41.37 25.64 5.70
CA LEU A 119 -42.43 25.55 6.70
C LEU A 119 -41.73 25.30 8.03
N GLN A 120 -42.10 26.04 9.09
CA GLN A 120 -41.45 26.00 10.40
C GLN A 120 -41.68 24.66 11.14
N THR A 121 -40.98 23.61 10.73
CA THR A 121 -40.66 22.42 11.55
C THR A 121 -39.59 21.55 10.86
N PRO A 122 -38.48 21.22 11.55
CA PRO A 122 -37.49 20.26 11.07
C PRO A 122 -37.89 18.84 11.52
N GLY A 123 -38.62 18.12 10.67
CA GLY A 123 -38.89 16.69 10.86
C GLY A 123 -37.88 15.80 10.15
N ALA A 124 -37.75 14.55 10.61
CA ALA A 124 -36.86 13.54 10.06
C ALA A 124 -37.28 13.15 8.63
N VAL A 125 -36.31 12.79 7.77
CA VAL A 125 -36.58 12.44 6.37
C VAL A 125 -36.84 10.93 6.25
N PRO A 126 -37.98 10.50 5.67
CA PRO A 126 -38.21 9.09 5.35
C PRO A 126 -37.10 8.57 4.41
N TYR A 127 -36.55 7.39 4.71
CA TYR A 127 -35.54 6.73 3.88
C TYR A 127 -35.97 5.32 3.50
N VAL A 128 -35.38 4.82 2.43
CA VAL A 128 -35.46 3.42 2.00
C VAL A 128 -34.04 2.93 1.85
N LEU A 129 -33.71 1.79 2.46
CA LEU A 129 -32.41 1.17 2.27
C LEU A 129 -32.28 0.64 0.85
N ARG A 130 -31.10 0.79 0.26
CA ARG A 130 -30.75 0.09 -0.98
C ARG A 130 -30.68 -1.41 -0.75
N ALA A 131 -30.80 -2.21 -1.81
CA ALA A 131 -30.90 -3.67 -1.70
C ALA A 131 -29.74 -4.29 -0.90
N GLU A 132 -28.51 -3.86 -1.18
CA GLU A 132 -27.30 -4.30 -0.49
C GLU A 132 -27.25 -3.85 0.98
N GLN A 133 -27.80 -2.68 1.29
CA GLN A 133 -27.88 -2.19 2.67
C GLN A 133 -28.90 -3.00 3.46
N ALA A 134 -30.06 -3.29 2.86
CA ALA A 134 -31.08 -4.13 3.45
C ALA A 134 -30.56 -5.57 3.66
N GLU A 135 -29.80 -6.12 2.71
CA GLU A 135 -29.16 -7.43 2.87
C GLU A 135 -28.15 -7.43 4.02
N ALA A 136 -27.28 -6.42 4.10
CA ALA A 136 -26.30 -6.29 5.19
C ALA A 136 -26.99 -6.27 6.56
N VAL A 137 -28.05 -5.47 6.69
CA VAL A 137 -28.85 -5.36 7.91
C VAL A 137 -29.51 -6.69 8.25
N GLU A 138 -30.17 -7.34 7.30
CA GLU A 138 -30.89 -8.59 7.55
C GLU A 138 -29.93 -9.74 7.89
N ARG A 139 -28.81 -9.88 7.18
CA ARG A 139 -27.78 -10.90 7.49
C ARG A 139 -27.21 -10.70 8.88
N THR A 140 -26.87 -9.47 9.25
CA THR A 140 -26.38 -9.17 10.60
C THR A 140 -27.42 -9.45 11.67
N ARG A 141 -28.68 -9.06 11.44
CA ARG A 141 -29.79 -9.30 12.38
C ARG A 141 -30.01 -10.79 12.61
N LEU A 142 -30.06 -11.59 11.53
CA LEU A 142 -30.21 -13.05 11.61
C LEU A 142 -29.02 -13.71 12.31
N TYR A 143 -27.79 -13.29 11.97
CA TYR A 143 -26.59 -13.82 12.60
C TYR A 143 -26.57 -13.55 14.10
N MET A 144 -26.80 -12.30 14.51
CA MET A 144 -26.83 -11.90 15.92
C MET A 144 -27.95 -12.60 16.69
N ALA A 145 -29.11 -12.83 16.06
CA ALA A 145 -30.20 -13.59 16.67
C ALA A 145 -29.86 -15.07 16.86
N SER A 146 -29.21 -15.70 15.87
CA SER A 146 -28.82 -17.12 15.93
C SER A 146 -27.72 -17.42 16.96
N HIS A 147 -26.90 -16.42 17.30
CA HIS A 147 -25.80 -16.51 18.27
C HIS A 147 -26.09 -15.72 19.56
N ALA A 148 -27.37 -15.46 19.86
CA ALA A 148 -27.77 -14.71 21.03
C ALA A 148 -27.20 -15.34 22.33
N GLY A 149 -26.57 -14.51 23.16
CA GLY A 149 -25.95 -14.94 24.42
C GLY A 149 -24.45 -15.27 24.34
N GLN A 150 -23.87 -15.25 23.13
CA GLN A 150 -22.43 -15.46 22.91
C GLN A 150 -21.67 -14.17 22.56
N SER A 151 -22.31 -13.00 22.71
CA SER A 151 -21.77 -11.69 22.28
C SER A 151 -21.26 -11.69 20.84
N PRO A 152 -22.10 -12.07 19.85
CA PRO A 152 -21.67 -12.25 18.46
C PRO A 152 -21.07 -10.99 17.87
N GLU A 153 -20.02 -11.17 17.08
CA GLU A 153 -19.36 -10.10 16.32
C GLU A 153 -19.60 -10.29 14.82
N PHE A 154 -19.95 -9.22 14.12
CA PHE A 154 -20.20 -9.23 12.69
C PHE A 154 -19.41 -8.11 11.99
N LEU A 155 -18.86 -8.40 10.81
CA LEU A 155 -18.05 -7.46 10.04
C LEU A 155 -18.77 -7.00 8.77
N TRP A 156 -18.95 -5.70 8.62
CA TRP A 156 -19.28 -5.07 7.33
C TRP A 156 -18.01 -4.61 6.64
N ASN A 157 -17.52 -5.45 5.72
CA ASN A 157 -16.52 -5.09 4.72
C ASN A 157 -17.20 -4.35 3.57
N ALA A 158 -17.44 -3.05 3.75
CA ALA A 158 -18.14 -2.26 2.77
C ALA A 158 -17.31 -1.05 2.36
N LYS A 159 -17.11 -0.83 1.07
CA LYS A 159 -16.29 0.28 0.58
C LYS A 159 -16.83 1.66 1.01
N PRO A 160 -16.01 2.73 1.00
CA PRO A 160 -16.49 4.08 1.35
C PRO A 160 -17.75 4.47 0.53
N ARG A 161 -18.68 5.21 1.15
CA ARG A 161 -19.99 5.60 0.55
C ARG A 161 -21.03 4.48 0.40
N PHE A 162 -20.80 3.31 1.00
CA PHE A 162 -21.86 2.32 1.24
C PHE A 162 -23.04 2.87 2.06
N GLY A 163 -22.85 3.94 2.84
CA GLY A 163 -23.90 4.45 3.75
C GLY A 163 -23.99 3.62 5.03
N LYS A 164 -22.84 3.26 5.59
CA LYS A 164 -22.70 2.41 6.80
C LYS A 164 -23.48 2.99 7.99
N THR A 165 -23.41 4.31 8.18
CA THR A 165 -24.13 5.07 9.21
C THR A 165 -25.64 4.86 9.12
N LEU A 166 -26.22 5.10 7.94
CA LEU A 166 -27.65 4.91 7.69
C LEU A 166 -28.08 3.45 7.91
N ALA A 167 -27.36 2.50 7.32
CA ALA A 167 -27.66 1.08 7.47
C ALA A 167 -27.53 0.62 8.94
N ALA A 168 -26.56 1.14 9.69
CA ALA A 168 -26.41 0.83 11.11
C ALA A 168 -27.55 1.40 11.94
N TYR A 169 -28.05 2.61 11.64
CA TYR A 169 -29.25 3.15 12.29
C TYR A 169 -30.50 2.33 12.01
N ASP A 170 -30.64 1.84 10.78
CA ASP A 170 -31.74 0.95 10.42
C ASP A 170 -31.65 -0.39 11.14
N LEU A 171 -30.46 -0.98 11.23
CA LEU A 171 -30.20 -2.18 12.03
C LEU A 171 -30.62 -1.98 13.49
N CYS A 172 -30.28 -0.85 14.10
CA CYS A 172 -30.70 -0.52 15.47
C CYS A 172 -32.23 -0.57 15.62
N LYS A 173 -32.96 0.03 14.68
CA LYS A 173 -34.44 0.01 14.66
C LYS A 173 -34.98 -1.40 14.49
N GLN A 174 -34.48 -2.17 13.52
CA GLN A 174 -34.95 -3.53 13.23
C GLN A 174 -34.67 -4.51 14.37
N MET A 175 -33.56 -4.32 15.10
CA MET A 175 -33.24 -5.10 16.30
C MET A 175 -34.04 -4.65 17.52
N GLY A 176 -34.70 -3.49 17.47
CA GLY A 176 -35.30 -2.86 18.65
C GLY A 176 -34.27 -2.53 19.73
N ALA A 177 -33.03 -2.19 19.33
CA ALA A 177 -31.92 -1.94 20.24
C ALA A 177 -32.16 -0.64 21.04
N ARG A 178 -32.31 -0.73 22.36
CA ARG A 178 -32.59 0.45 23.19
C ARG A 178 -31.33 1.24 23.51
N THR A 179 -30.20 0.55 23.66
CA THR A 179 -28.92 1.13 24.07
C THR A 179 -27.84 0.86 23.03
N VAL A 180 -27.45 1.89 22.27
CA VAL A 180 -26.46 1.77 21.18
C VAL A 180 -25.25 2.63 21.49
N LEU A 181 -24.05 2.02 21.48
CA LEU A 181 -22.77 2.71 21.67
C LEU A 181 -21.98 2.71 20.37
N ILE A 182 -21.63 3.90 19.87
CA ILE A 182 -20.75 4.05 18.71
C ILE A 182 -19.37 4.48 19.21
N VAL A 183 -18.35 3.71 18.84
CA VAL A 183 -16.95 3.99 19.15
C VAL A 183 -16.15 4.12 17.87
N THR A 184 -15.36 5.19 17.77
CA THR A 184 -14.43 5.43 16.66
C THR A 184 -13.09 5.91 17.17
N ASN A 185 -12.01 5.53 16.48
CA ASN A 185 -10.66 6.04 16.73
C ASN A 185 -10.41 7.41 16.05
N ARG A 186 -11.36 7.92 15.25
CA ARG A 186 -11.26 9.18 14.53
C ARG A 186 -12.35 10.16 14.98
N PRO A 187 -12.06 11.07 15.93
CA PRO A 187 -13.03 12.06 16.40
C PRO A 187 -13.63 12.92 15.26
N ALA A 188 -12.89 13.11 14.16
CA ALA A 188 -13.35 13.85 12.98
C ALA A 188 -14.60 13.25 12.30
N ILE A 189 -14.88 11.96 12.51
CA ILE A 189 -16.06 11.27 11.92
C ILE A 189 -17.35 11.59 12.72
N ALA A 190 -17.24 12.19 13.91
CA ALA A 190 -18.40 12.51 14.76
C ALA A 190 -19.47 13.33 14.05
N HIS A 191 -19.07 14.33 13.25
CA HIS A 191 -20.00 15.12 12.44
C HIS A 191 -20.73 14.27 11.40
N SER A 192 -20.08 13.27 10.81
CA SER A 192 -20.72 12.40 9.82
C SER A 192 -21.84 11.56 10.44
N TRP A 193 -21.62 10.98 11.63
CA TRP A 193 -22.67 10.26 12.36
C TRP A 193 -23.80 11.19 12.79
N TYR A 194 -23.47 12.37 13.32
CA TYR A 194 -24.47 13.36 13.74
C TYR A 194 -25.34 13.85 12.58
N ASP A 195 -24.73 14.24 11.45
CA ASP A 195 -25.46 14.75 10.28
C ASP A 195 -26.44 13.70 9.74
N ASP A 196 -26.02 12.43 9.70
CA ASP A 196 -26.88 11.31 9.31
C ASP A 196 -28.00 11.06 10.33
N TYR A 197 -27.73 11.19 11.64
CA TYR A 197 -28.76 11.09 12.68
C TYR A 197 -29.84 12.16 12.50
N VAL A 198 -29.45 13.43 12.39
CA VAL A 198 -30.41 14.55 12.21
C VAL A 198 -31.22 14.36 10.94
N ARG A 199 -30.59 13.84 9.89
CA ARG A 199 -31.23 13.65 8.59
C ARG A 199 -32.24 12.50 8.58
N PHE A 200 -31.91 11.34 9.16
CA PHE A 200 -32.65 10.08 8.94
C PHE A 200 -33.37 9.54 10.18
N MET A 201 -32.90 9.88 11.38
CA MET A 201 -33.50 9.44 12.64
C MET A 201 -34.32 10.57 13.25
N GLY A 202 -33.63 11.67 13.62
CA GLY A 202 -34.21 12.77 14.38
C GLY A 202 -34.81 12.32 15.71
N THR A 203 -35.40 13.26 16.45
CA THR A 203 -36.12 12.94 17.70
C THR A 203 -37.47 12.27 17.44
N GLU A 204 -38.04 12.43 16.24
CA GLU A 204 -39.31 11.84 15.81
C GLU A 204 -39.26 10.32 15.73
N SER A 205 -38.08 9.72 15.55
CA SER A 205 -37.93 8.27 15.55
C SER A 205 -37.96 7.64 16.95
N GLY A 206 -38.11 8.43 18.02
CA GLY A 206 -38.03 7.95 19.40
C GLY A 206 -36.60 7.67 19.90
N TYR A 207 -35.58 7.83 19.04
CA TYR A 207 -34.17 7.64 19.38
C TYR A 207 -33.48 8.99 19.61
N TYR A 208 -32.73 9.11 20.70
CA TYR A 208 -32.02 10.33 21.05
C TYR A 208 -30.51 10.19 20.86
N PHE A 209 -29.87 11.21 20.29
CA PHE A 209 -28.42 11.22 20.07
C PHE A 209 -27.70 11.93 21.21
N ILE A 210 -26.81 11.19 21.87
CA ILE A 210 -26.03 11.66 23.01
C ILE A 210 -24.57 11.76 22.56
N SER A 211 -23.93 12.90 22.78
CA SER A 211 -22.48 13.00 22.65
C SER A 211 -21.90 14.04 23.59
N GLY A 212 -20.78 13.69 24.22
CA GLY A 212 -19.97 14.62 25.01
C GLY A 212 -18.83 15.27 24.23
N ALA A 213 -18.68 14.95 22.93
CA ALA A 213 -17.58 15.42 22.11
C ALA A 213 -17.66 16.94 21.90
N ASP A 214 -16.55 17.65 22.13
CA ASP A 214 -16.49 19.12 21.98
C ASP A 214 -16.90 19.58 20.57
N ALA A 215 -16.59 18.79 19.53
CA ALA A 215 -16.96 19.08 18.15
C ALA A 215 -18.48 19.14 17.90
N LEU A 216 -19.28 18.43 18.71
CA LEU A 216 -20.73 18.35 18.57
C LEU A 216 -21.49 19.18 19.63
N ARG A 217 -20.79 19.81 20.57
CA ARG A 217 -21.41 20.52 21.69
C ARG A 217 -22.23 21.72 21.19
N GLY A 218 -23.49 21.79 21.62
CA GLY A 218 -24.40 22.89 21.28
C GLY A 218 -25.07 22.77 19.92
N LEU A 219 -24.82 21.70 19.16
CA LEU A 219 -25.56 21.42 17.94
C LEU A 219 -27.00 20.97 18.27
N PRO A 220 -28.00 21.31 17.44
CA PRO A 220 -29.38 20.87 17.63
C PRO A 220 -29.52 19.34 17.76
N HIS A 221 -30.47 18.84 18.55
CA HIS A 221 -30.72 17.40 18.76
C HIS A 221 -29.60 16.60 19.46
N VAL A 222 -28.43 17.19 19.75
CA VAL A 222 -27.43 16.57 20.62
C VAL A 222 -27.84 16.81 22.07
N LEU A 223 -28.08 15.72 22.81
CA LEU A 223 -28.44 15.79 24.22
C LEU A 223 -27.27 15.40 25.12
N GLU A 224 -27.22 16.03 26.29
CA GLU A 224 -26.52 15.43 27.42
C GLU A 224 -27.39 14.33 28.03
N ARG A 225 -26.75 13.30 28.60
CA ARG A 225 -27.45 12.13 29.13
C ARG A 225 -28.50 12.46 30.21
N ALA A 226 -28.31 13.55 30.97
CA ALA A 226 -29.27 14.02 31.98
C ALA A 226 -30.57 14.59 31.37
N GLN A 227 -30.55 14.92 30.08
CA GLN A 227 -31.67 15.52 29.34
C GLN A 227 -32.49 14.47 28.59
N LEU A 228 -32.19 13.18 28.77
CA LEU A 228 -32.89 12.10 28.07
C LEU A 228 -34.35 12.04 28.52
N PRO A 229 -35.32 12.09 27.59
CA PRO A 229 -36.74 11.97 27.94
C PRO A 229 -37.08 10.60 28.50
N SER A 230 -38.01 10.54 29.46
CA SER A 230 -38.43 9.29 30.12
C SER A 230 -39.22 8.36 29.19
N ASP A 231 -39.76 8.89 28.10
CA ASP A 231 -40.51 8.21 27.06
C ASP A 231 -39.66 7.83 25.84
N ALA A 232 -38.32 7.94 25.92
CA ALA A 232 -37.43 7.55 24.84
C ALA A 232 -37.56 6.07 24.47
N GLU A 233 -37.69 5.78 23.17
CA GLU A 233 -37.69 4.39 22.66
C GLU A 233 -36.29 3.78 22.75
N GLY A 234 -35.25 4.59 22.53
CA GLY A 234 -33.84 4.23 22.67
C GLY A 234 -32.92 5.44 22.62
N TYR A 235 -31.61 5.20 22.79
CA TYR A 235 -30.61 6.24 22.62
C TYR A 235 -29.34 5.70 21.96
N ILE A 236 -28.71 6.59 21.21
CA ILE A 236 -27.47 6.36 20.49
C ILE A 236 -26.43 7.28 21.10
N GLU A 237 -25.42 6.70 21.73
CA GLU A 237 -24.34 7.45 22.35
C GLU A 237 -23.07 7.34 21.51
N PHE A 238 -22.57 8.48 21.06
CA PHE A 238 -21.32 8.57 20.32
C PHE A 238 -20.16 8.94 21.25
N VAL A 239 -19.16 8.06 21.34
CA VAL A 239 -17.99 8.22 22.20
C VAL A 239 -16.72 8.03 21.37
N SER A 240 -15.81 8.99 21.40
CA SER A 240 -14.49 8.79 20.81
C SER A 240 -13.68 7.79 21.65
N LEU A 241 -12.86 6.96 21.00
CA LEU A 241 -12.00 6.03 21.72
C LEU A 241 -11.02 6.76 22.66
N GLN A 242 -10.65 8.01 22.34
CA GLN A 242 -9.84 8.88 23.20
C GLN A 242 -10.61 9.30 24.46
N ASP A 243 -11.87 9.73 24.34
CA ASP A 243 -12.72 10.08 25.48
C ASP A 243 -12.96 8.89 26.40
N LEU A 244 -13.17 7.71 25.80
CA LEU A 244 -13.30 6.45 26.53
C LEU A 244 -12.03 6.20 27.34
N LYS A 245 -10.86 6.25 26.69
CA LYS A 245 -9.54 6.11 27.36
C LYS A 245 -9.27 7.18 28.44
N GLY A 246 -9.86 8.37 28.32
CA GLY A 246 -9.73 9.47 29.29
C GLY A 246 -10.68 9.41 30.49
N SER A 247 -11.68 8.53 30.46
CA SER A 247 -12.66 8.37 31.53
C SER A 247 -12.07 7.61 32.72
N LEU A 248 -12.41 8.05 33.93
CA LEU A 248 -12.11 7.38 35.20
C LEU A 248 -12.45 5.88 35.19
N TYR A 249 -13.52 5.49 34.50
CA TYR A 249 -14.03 4.13 34.53
C TYR A 249 -13.31 3.17 33.58
N PHE A 250 -12.50 3.73 32.67
CA PHE A 250 -11.68 3.02 31.69
C PHE A 250 -10.18 3.42 31.80
N GLY A 251 -9.81 4.11 32.89
CA GLY A 251 -8.43 4.34 33.31
C GLY A 251 -7.83 5.72 33.12
N GLY A 252 -8.67 6.75 33.04
CA GLY A 252 -8.24 8.13 32.87
C GLY A 252 -8.55 9.10 34.03
N GLU A 253 -8.34 10.37 33.69
CA GLU A 253 -8.75 11.60 34.36
C GLU A 253 -10.06 11.64 35.08
N PHE A 254 -11.04 11.55 34.20
CA PHE A 254 -12.16 12.45 34.27
C PHE A 254 -13.32 11.61 34.74
N ASP A 255 -14.00 12.06 35.79
CA ASP A 255 -15.23 11.43 36.26
C ASP A 255 -16.36 11.68 35.23
N LYS A 256 -16.28 10.96 34.12
CA LYS A 256 -17.18 10.99 32.96
C LYS A 256 -17.38 9.57 32.46
N LEU A 257 -18.48 9.32 31.76
CA LEU A 257 -18.76 8.02 31.12
C LEU A 257 -18.90 6.83 32.10
N GLU A 258 -19.20 7.06 33.38
CA GLU A 258 -19.52 6.01 34.38
C GLU A 258 -20.55 5.02 33.84
N HIS A 259 -21.59 5.57 33.24
CA HIS A 259 -22.72 4.83 32.73
C HIS A 259 -22.32 3.88 31.59
N VAL A 260 -21.27 4.19 30.82
CA VAL A 260 -20.83 3.34 29.70
C VAL A 260 -20.37 1.97 30.19
N GLN A 261 -19.73 1.90 31.36
CA GLN A 261 -19.34 0.63 31.99
C GLN A 261 -20.50 -0.05 32.73
N LYS A 262 -21.40 0.73 33.35
CA LYS A 262 -22.49 0.19 34.20
C LYS A 262 -23.68 -0.33 33.40
N LEU A 263 -23.86 0.14 32.18
CA LEU A 263 -24.97 -0.25 31.32
C LEU A 263 -24.57 -1.45 30.46
N THR A 264 -25.53 -2.34 30.25
CA THR A 264 -25.43 -3.36 29.21
C THR A 264 -25.93 -2.75 27.90
N TRP A 265 -25.05 -2.68 26.91
CA TRP A 265 -25.36 -2.16 25.59
C TRP A 265 -25.96 -3.26 24.72
N ASP A 266 -27.09 -2.98 24.08
CA ASP A 266 -27.70 -3.92 23.14
C ASP A 266 -26.82 -4.08 21.88
N LEU A 267 -26.17 -3.00 21.44
CA LEU A 267 -25.26 -3.01 20.29
C LEU A 267 -24.06 -2.09 20.52
N LEU A 268 -22.85 -2.63 20.34
CA LEU A 268 -21.61 -1.86 20.17
C LEU A 268 -21.26 -1.77 18.69
N ILE A 269 -21.10 -0.55 18.17
CA ILE A 269 -20.63 -0.30 16.81
C ILE A 269 -19.19 0.21 16.89
N VAL A 270 -18.26 -0.53 16.28
CA VAL A 270 -16.85 -0.14 16.13
C VAL A 270 -16.64 0.35 14.72
N ASP A 271 -16.47 1.67 14.56
CA ASP A 271 -16.24 2.32 13.27
C ASP A 271 -14.75 2.38 12.93
N GLU A 272 -14.42 2.24 11.65
CA GLU A 272 -13.05 2.08 11.12
C GLU A 272 -12.27 0.97 11.84
N ALA A 273 -12.86 -0.22 11.95
CA ALA A 273 -12.33 -1.33 12.77
C ALA A 273 -10.92 -1.83 12.38
N HIS A 274 -10.40 -1.43 11.21
CA HIS A 274 -9.04 -1.74 10.76
C HIS A 274 -7.98 -0.75 11.28
N GLU A 275 -8.36 0.37 11.90
CA GLU A 275 -7.46 1.40 12.43
C GLU A 275 -7.45 1.46 13.97
N GLY A 276 -6.39 0.95 14.60
CA GLY A 276 -6.08 1.21 16.03
C GLY A 276 -6.98 0.53 17.06
N VAL A 277 -7.85 -0.39 16.62
CA VAL A 277 -8.54 -1.36 17.49
C VAL A 277 -7.51 -2.29 18.16
N ASP A 278 -6.43 -2.66 17.45
CA ASP A 278 -5.35 -3.51 17.97
C ASP A 278 -4.35 -2.74 18.88
N THR A 279 -4.81 -1.71 19.59
CA THR A 279 -3.99 -1.02 20.60
C THR A 279 -4.43 -1.43 22.00
N TYR A 280 -3.48 -1.69 22.88
CA TYR A 280 -3.73 -2.11 24.26
C TYR A 280 -4.86 -1.34 24.99
N ARG A 281 -4.84 0.00 24.90
CA ARG A 281 -5.84 0.83 25.60
C ARG A 281 -7.24 0.69 25.01
N ALA A 282 -7.35 0.28 23.74
CA ALA A 282 -8.62 0.04 23.07
C ALA A 282 -9.21 -1.31 23.49
N ASP A 283 -8.42 -2.38 23.44
CA ASP A 283 -8.85 -3.72 23.85
C ASP A 283 -9.35 -3.74 25.29
N VAL A 284 -8.61 -3.12 26.22
CA VAL A 284 -9.03 -3.03 27.62
C VAL A 284 -10.31 -2.22 27.81
N ALA A 285 -10.47 -1.15 27.03
CA ALA A 285 -11.69 -0.36 27.09
C ALA A 285 -12.89 -1.15 26.55
N PHE A 286 -12.70 -1.93 25.48
CA PHE A 286 -13.75 -2.78 24.90
C PHE A 286 -14.09 -3.99 25.78
N GLU A 287 -13.13 -4.62 26.45
CA GLU A 287 -13.36 -5.72 27.40
C GLU A 287 -14.23 -5.27 28.59
N GLN A 288 -14.12 -4.00 29.00
CA GLN A 288 -14.88 -3.44 30.12
C GLN A 288 -16.28 -2.97 29.75
N ILE A 289 -16.67 -3.02 28.47
CA ILE A 289 -18.00 -2.64 28.00
C ILE A 289 -18.88 -3.89 27.95
N ALA A 290 -19.86 -3.97 28.85
CA ALA A 290 -20.88 -5.01 28.81
C ALA A 290 -21.79 -4.82 27.58
N ARG A 291 -21.85 -5.82 26.69
CA ARG A 291 -22.58 -5.73 25.42
C ARG A 291 -23.22 -7.05 25.00
N ARG A 292 -24.30 -6.98 24.22
CA ARG A 292 -25.02 -8.17 23.70
C ARG A 292 -24.59 -8.57 22.31
N ALA A 293 -24.12 -7.63 21.48
CA ALA A 293 -23.60 -7.87 20.14
C ALA A 293 -22.62 -6.76 19.72
N THR A 294 -21.75 -7.06 18.75
CA THR A 294 -20.76 -6.13 18.20
C THR A 294 -20.87 -6.06 16.67
N LEU A 295 -20.94 -4.86 16.11
CA LEU A 295 -20.84 -4.60 14.69
C LEU A 295 -19.52 -3.87 14.38
N HIS A 296 -18.68 -4.48 13.55
CA HIS A 296 -17.45 -3.88 13.04
C HIS A 296 -17.69 -3.29 11.65
N LEU A 297 -17.39 -2.01 11.48
CA LEU A 297 -17.50 -1.32 10.20
C LEU A 297 -16.10 -1.06 9.64
N SER A 298 -15.82 -1.56 8.43
CA SER A 298 -14.50 -1.37 7.80
C SER A 298 -14.61 -1.17 6.28
N GLY A 299 -13.82 -0.24 5.74
CA GLY A 299 -13.69 -0.04 4.30
C GLY A 299 -12.68 -0.96 3.62
N THR A 300 -11.75 -1.52 4.39
CA THR A 300 -10.57 -2.25 3.90
C THR A 300 -10.02 -3.22 4.97
N PRO A 301 -10.75 -4.29 5.35
CA PRO A 301 -10.39 -5.16 6.46
C PRO A 301 -9.31 -6.21 6.11
N PHE A 302 -8.34 -5.89 5.23
CA PHE A 302 -7.30 -6.83 4.76
C PHE A 302 -6.65 -7.65 5.89
N LYS A 303 -6.26 -6.99 6.98
CA LYS A 303 -5.63 -7.66 8.14
C LYS A 303 -6.59 -8.54 8.93
N ALA A 304 -7.85 -8.12 9.09
CA ALA A 304 -8.83 -8.87 9.85
C ALA A 304 -9.30 -10.12 9.10
N LEU A 305 -9.34 -10.05 7.76
CA LEU A 305 -9.60 -11.20 6.88
C LEU A 305 -8.41 -12.16 6.85
N ALA A 306 -7.18 -11.65 6.69
CA ALA A 306 -5.97 -12.46 6.68
C ALA A 306 -5.71 -13.22 8.00
N ASN A 307 -6.13 -12.65 9.13
CA ASN A 307 -5.96 -13.26 10.45
C ASN A 307 -7.13 -14.19 10.87
N GLU A 308 -8.08 -14.48 9.96
CA GLU A 308 -9.26 -15.33 10.22
C GLU A 308 -10.06 -14.93 11.49
N LYS A 309 -10.09 -13.63 11.83
CA LYS A 309 -10.76 -13.13 13.05
C LYS A 309 -12.28 -13.40 13.06
N PHE A 310 -12.88 -13.50 11.88
CA PHE A 310 -14.32 -13.68 11.68
C PHE A 310 -14.56 -14.93 10.85
N GLU A 311 -15.59 -15.70 11.19
CA GLU A 311 -16.09 -16.76 10.32
C GLU A 311 -16.74 -16.19 9.05
N GLU A 312 -16.74 -16.93 7.94
CA GLU A 312 -17.24 -16.46 6.65
C GLU A 312 -18.70 -15.98 6.70
N LYS A 313 -19.53 -16.61 7.55
CA LYS A 313 -20.94 -16.23 7.74
C LYS A 313 -21.11 -14.93 8.53
N ALA A 314 -20.11 -14.50 9.28
CA ALA A 314 -20.08 -13.28 10.05
C ALA A 314 -19.55 -12.06 9.26
N ILE A 315 -19.36 -12.21 7.95
CA ILE A 315 -18.82 -11.17 7.07
C ILE A 315 -19.84 -10.83 5.97
N PHE A 316 -20.13 -9.54 5.84
CA PHE A 316 -20.81 -8.98 4.67
C PHE A 316 -19.81 -8.20 3.83
N ASN A 317 -19.73 -8.50 2.53
CA ASN A 317 -18.81 -7.88 1.59
C ASN A 317 -19.60 -7.01 0.59
N TRP A 318 -19.15 -5.77 0.42
CA TRP A 318 -19.60 -4.85 -0.63
C TRP A 318 -18.41 -4.06 -1.16
N THR A 319 -17.89 -4.50 -2.29
CA THR A 319 -16.67 -4.01 -2.92
C THR A 319 -16.95 -2.85 -3.90
N TYR A 320 -15.88 -2.27 -4.44
CA TYR A 320 -16.01 -1.27 -5.50
C TYR A 320 -16.64 -1.86 -6.78
N ALA A 321 -16.27 -3.10 -7.13
CA ALA A 321 -16.82 -3.78 -8.29
C ALA A 321 -18.34 -4.01 -8.15
N ASP A 322 -18.80 -4.41 -6.95
CA ASP A 322 -20.23 -4.61 -6.67
C ASP A 322 -21.03 -3.31 -6.86
N GLU A 323 -20.53 -2.18 -6.38
CA GLU A 323 -21.18 -0.87 -6.58
C GLU A 323 -21.28 -0.50 -8.06
N GLN A 324 -20.18 -0.62 -8.81
CA GLN A 324 -20.18 -0.20 -10.21
C GLN A 324 -21.01 -1.17 -11.07
N CYS A 325 -21.09 -2.44 -10.69
CA CYS A 325 -22.01 -3.41 -11.27
C CYS A 325 -23.47 -2.99 -11.03
N ALA A 326 -23.84 -2.73 -9.78
CA ALA A 326 -25.18 -2.24 -9.42
C ALA A 326 -25.54 -0.90 -10.10
N LYS A 327 -24.54 -0.02 -10.29
CA LYS A 327 -24.71 1.22 -11.06
C LYS A 327 -25.01 0.96 -12.52
N ARG A 328 -24.32 0.01 -13.15
CA ARG A 328 -24.44 -0.31 -14.59
C ARG A 328 -25.69 -1.11 -14.91
N GLU A 329 -26.06 -2.04 -14.04
CA GLU A 329 -27.20 -2.97 -14.22
C GLU A 329 -28.51 -2.41 -13.66
N TRP A 330 -28.52 -1.16 -13.22
CA TRP A 330 -29.74 -0.49 -12.77
C TRP A 330 -30.77 -0.42 -13.90
N GLN A 331 -31.97 -0.96 -13.65
CA GLN A 331 -33.06 -0.97 -14.61
C GLN A 331 -33.53 0.47 -14.88
N GLU A 332 -33.37 0.96 -16.11
CA GLU A 332 -33.80 2.32 -16.48
C GLU A 332 -35.33 2.49 -16.43
N GLU A 333 -36.06 1.38 -16.57
CA GLU A 333 -37.52 1.28 -16.49
C GLU A 333 -38.05 1.34 -15.05
N ALA A 334 -37.17 1.23 -14.03
CA ALA A 334 -37.57 1.43 -12.65
C ALA A 334 -38.10 2.87 -12.48
N GLU A 335 -39.22 3.03 -11.76
CA GLU A 335 -39.71 4.36 -11.39
C GLU A 335 -38.73 5.11 -10.48
N GLU A 336 -37.74 4.42 -9.90
CA GLU A 336 -36.73 4.99 -9.02
C GLU A 336 -35.42 5.33 -9.76
N GLU A 337 -34.90 6.52 -9.48
CA GLU A 337 -33.59 6.97 -9.98
C GLU A 337 -32.44 6.13 -9.41
N ASN A 338 -31.45 5.84 -10.27
CA ASN A 338 -30.24 5.12 -9.91
C ASN A 338 -29.48 5.81 -8.76
N PRO A 339 -29.41 5.22 -7.55
CA PRO A 339 -28.79 5.86 -6.39
C PRO A 339 -27.26 5.93 -6.49
N TYR A 340 -26.66 5.22 -7.44
CA TYR A 340 -25.21 5.20 -7.69
C TYR A 340 -24.79 6.19 -8.80
N ALA A 341 -25.74 6.84 -9.49
CA ALA A 341 -25.46 7.72 -10.64
C ALA A 341 -24.53 8.90 -10.33
N ALA A 342 -24.56 9.40 -9.09
CA ALA A 342 -23.72 10.51 -8.65
C ALA A 342 -22.28 10.11 -8.28
N LEU A 343 -21.99 8.81 -8.13
CA LEU A 343 -20.68 8.33 -7.72
C LEU A 343 -19.74 8.25 -8.94
N PRO A 344 -18.61 8.98 -8.93
CA PRO A 344 -17.69 8.97 -10.04
C PRO A 344 -16.98 7.62 -10.18
N GLN A 345 -16.64 7.28 -11.43
CA GLN A 345 -15.80 6.14 -11.76
C GLN A 345 -14.33 6.48 -11.52
N LEU A 346 -13.53 5.53 -11.04
CA LEU A 346 -12.09 5.73 -10.85
C LEU A 346 -11.34 5.28 -12.09
N HIS A 347 -10.30 6.02 -12.46
CA HIS A 347 -9.36 5.66 -13.52
C HIS A 347 -7.95 5.70 -12.95
N LEU A 348 -7.19 4.62 -13.14
CA LEU A 348 -5.81 4.50 -12.68
C LEU A 348 -4.87 4.68 -13.86
N TYR A 349 -3.93 5.59 -13.73
CA TYR A 349 -2.88 5.84 -14.70
C TYR A 349 -1.55 5.57 -14.01
N THR A 350 -0.74 4.68 -14.59
CA THR A 350 0.57 4.36 -14.05
C THR A 350 1.69 4.65 -15.04
N TYR A 351 2.73 5.34 -14.58
CA TYR A 351 3.82 5.89 -15.40
C TYR A 351 5.17 5.34 -14.97
N ARG A 352 6.05 5.01 -15.93
CA ARG A 352 7.42 4.57 -15.64
C ARG A 352 8.31 5.79 -15.41
N MET A 353 8.56 6.10 -14.14
CA MET A 353 9.45 7.21 -13.76
C MET A 353 10.87 7.12 -14.28
N SER A 354 11.38 5.90 -14.50
CA SER A 354 12.74 5.69 -15.01
C SER A 354 12.96 6.31 -16.40
N GLU A 355 11.90 6.65 -17.14
CA GLU A 355 11.97 7.33 -18.44
C GLU A 355 11.94 8.85 -18.32
N VAL A 356 11.25 9.38 -17.30
CA VAL A 356 11.13 10.83 -17.05
C VAL A 356 12.45 11.44 -16.59
N VAL A 357 13.26 10.67 -15.86
CA VAL A 357 14.54 11.10 -15.27
C VAL A 357 15.74 10.77 -16.20
N ARG A 358 15.49 10.21 -17.39
CA ARG A 358 16.47 9.50 -18.23
C ARG A 358 17.32 10.45 -19.12
N ASP A 359 18.34 11.11 -18.55
CA ASP A 359 19.50 11.63 -19.35
C ASP A 359 20.82 10.87 -19.09
N ARG A 360 20.89 9.99 -18.08
CA ARG A 360 22.10 9.20 -17.76
C ARG A 360 21.94 7.67 -17.84
N LEU A 361 20.77 7.16 -18.24
CA LEU A 361 20.41 5.74 -18.16
C LEU A 361 20.03 5.10 -19.52
N LYS A 362 20.43 5.72 -20.64
CA LYS A 362 20.32 5.09 -21.97
C LYS A 362 21.52 4.22 -22.34
N GLN A 363 22.59 4.27 -21.57
CA GLN A 363 23.66 3.29 -21.65
C GLN A 363 23.41 2.26 -20.54
N GLY A 364 23.68 0.98 -20.82
CA GLY A 364 23.72 -0.05 -19.78
C GLY A 364 24.62 0.38 -18.62
N ALA A 365 24.55 -0.32 -17.48
CA ALA A 365 25.35 0.07 -16.34
C ALA A 365 26.84 0.10 -16.74
N ASP A 366 27.52 1.22 -16.47
CA ASP A 366 28.96 1.32 -16.71
C ASP A 366 29.68 0.45 -15.67
N PHE A 367 29.97 -0.80 -16.07
CA PHE A 367 30.62 -1.79 -15.24
C PHE A 367 32.15 -1.61 -15.20
N ASP A 368 32.71 -0.58 -15.85
CA ASP A 368 34.16 -0.37 -15.99
C ASP A 368 34.83 0.24 -14.73
N ASP A 369 34.07 0.68 -13.71
CA ASP A 369 34.60 1.24 -12.46
C ASP A 369 34.23 0.37 -11.25
N ASP A 370 35.13 0.23 -10.27
CA ASP A 370 35.15 -0.74 -9.14
C ASP A 370 33.94 -0.67 -8.15
N GLY A 371 32.71 -0.75 -8.67
CA GLY A 371 31.48 -0.90 -7.89
C GLY A 371 30.93 0.39 -7.25
N GLU A 372 31.39 1.59 -7.65
CA GLU A 372 30.92 2.87 -7.08
C GLU A 372 29.95 3.69 -7.98
N ASN A 373 29.43 3.14 -9.09
CA ASN A 373 28.37 3.80 -9.86
C ASN A 373 26.95 3.35 -9.45
N GLU A 374 26.10 4.33 -9.15
CA GLU A 374 24.74 4.18 -8.61
C GLU A 374 23.79 3.44 -9.58
N ALA A 375 23.63 2.12 -9.41
CA ALA A 375 22.62 1.33 -10.10
C ALA A 375 21.22 1.58 -9.51
N TYR A 376 20.48 2.49 -10.14
CA TYR A 376 19.17 2.96 -9.68
C TYR A 376 18.08 1.88 -9.81
N ALA A 377 17.66 1.28 -8.69
CA ALA A 377 16.29 0.73 -8.60
C ALA A 377 15.45 1.92 -8.22
N PHE A 378 14.49 2.31 -9.06
CA PHE A 378 13.68 3.49 -8.78
C PHE A 378 12.81 3.28 -7.54
N ASP A 379 13.10 3.99 -6.46
CA ASP A 379 12.32 4.04 -5.22
C ASP A 379 11.80 5.47 -5.00
N LEU A 380 10.48 5.66 -4.93
CA LEU A 380 9.87 6.99 -4.79
C LEU A 380 10.25 7.67 -3.46
N ASN A 381 10.40 6.90 -2.38
CA ASN A 381 10.70 7.47 -1.07
C ASN A 381 12.14 8.00 -1.03
N GLU A 382 13.07 7.30 -1.68
CA GLU A 382 14.45 7.77 -1.86
C GLU A 382 14.54 8.91 -2.87
N PHE A 383 13.76 8.86 -3.95
CA PHE A 383 13.72 9.93 -4.96
C PHE A 383 13.33 11.28 -4.35
N PHE A 384 12.31 11.29 -3.47
CA PHE A 384 11.89 12.48 -2.73
C PHE A 384 12.61 12.68 -1.38
N ALA A 385 13.71 11.97 -1.13
CA ALA A 385 14.47 12.14 0.11
C ALA A 385 15.12 13.53 0.17
N THR A 386 15.16 14.11 1.38
CA THR A 386 15.71 15.45 1.61
C THR A 386 17.01 15.41 2.40
N LYS A 387 17.88 16.38 2.14
CA LYS A 387 19.08 16.65 2.93
C LYS A 387 18.71 17.37 4.23
N SER A 388 19.67 17.46 5.15
CA SER A 388 19.49 18.17 6.44
C SER A 388 19.21 19.67 6.30
N ASP A 389 19.51 20.27 5.15
CA ASP A 389 19.19 21.67 4.82
C ASP A 389 17.75 21.88 4.29
N GLY A 390 16.99 20.80 4.10
CA GLY A 390 15.61 20.83 3.60
C GLY A 390 15.47 20.93 2.07
N SER A 391 16.56 20.76 1.31
CA SER A 391 16.54 20.54 -0.15
C SER A 391 16.45 19.05 -0.51
N PHE A 392 16.10 18.72 -1.75
CA PHE A 392 16.09 17.32 -2.19
C PHE A 392 17.51 16.76 -2.37
N LYS A 393 17.68 15.46 -2.10
CA LYS A 393 18.92 14.74 -2.44
C LYS A 393 19.16 14.78 -3.94
N TYR A 394 18.10 14.56 -4.72
CA TYR A 394 18.08 14.51 -6.18
C TYR A 394 17.35 15.73 -6.78
N ASP A 395 17.79 16.94 -6.43
CA ASP A 395 17.05 18.18 -6.68
C ASP A 395 16.78 18.50 -8.17
N GLU A 396 17.77 18.29 -9.04
CA GLU A 396 17.64 18.46 -10.50
C GLU A 396 16.68 17.43 -11.10
N ALA A 397 16.71 16.19 -10.61
CA ALA A 397 15.82 15.13 -11.09
C ALA A 397 14.35 15.40 -10.71
N VAL A 398 14.11 15.92 -9.50
CA VAL A 398 12.77 16.35 -9.06
C VAL A 398 12.28 17.55 -9.88
N GLU A 399 13.16 18.46 -10.27
CA GLU A 399 12.79 19.59 -11.15
C GLU A 399 12.36 19.11 -12.54
N ARG A 400 13.16 18.23 -13.17
CA ARG A 400 12.81 17.60 -14.45
C ARG A 400 11.51 16.82 -14.38
N PHE A 401 11.23 16.14 -13.27
CA PHE A 401 9.96 15.48 -13.05
C PHE A 401 8.77 16.46 -13.10
N LEU A 402 8.89 17.62 -12.43
CA LEU A 402 7.84 18.65 -12.46
C LEU A 402 7.69 19.28 -13.85
N GLU A 403 8.79 19.50 -14.57
CA GLU A 403 8.78 19.98 -15.95
C GLU A 403 8.07 18.99 -16.87
N ALA A 404 8.37 17.69 -16.75
CA ALA A 404 7.72 16.64 -17.52
C ALA A 404 6.22 16.58 -17.20
N LEU A 405 5.86 16.57 -15.92
CA LEU A 405 4.47 16.53 -15.44
C LEU A 405 3.63 17.68 -16.02
N ALA A 406 4.24 18.85 -16.20
CA ALA A 406 3.61 20.06 -16.71
C ALA A 406 3.77 20.29 -18.23
N GLY A 407 4.60 19.50 -18.92
CA GLY A 407 5.03 19.78 -20.29
C GLY A 407 4.87 18.64 -21.30
N GLN A 408 4.98 17.36 -20.91
CA GLN A 408 4.83 16.25 -21.84
C GLN A 408 3.37 15.81 -21.96
N GLU A 409 2.86 15.63 -23.18
CA GLU A 409 1.43 15.44 -23.47
C GLU A 409 0.78 14.25 -22.73
N LYS A 410 1.57 13.24 -22.34
CA LYS A 410 1.10 12.08 -21.58
C LYS A 410 0.76 12.35 -20.10
N PHE A 411 1.16 13.49 -19.55
CA PHE A 411 0.95 13.81 -18.13
C PHE A 411 -0.27 14.69 -17.85
N PRO A 412 -0.90 14.56 -16.67
CA PRO A 412 -2.20 15.19 -16.37
C PRO A 412 -2.17 16.71 -16.18
N PHE A 413 -0.99 17.34 -16.20
CA PHE A 413 -0.85 18.81 -16.10
C PHE A 413 -0.21 19.43 -17.35
N SER A 414 -0.06 18.67 -18.43
CA SER A 414 0.69 19.09 -19.62
C SER A 414 0.02 20.22 -20.40
N THR A 415 -1.30 20.18 -20.53
CA THR A 415 -2.09 21.18 -21.27
C THR A 415 -3.06 21.91 -20.36
N GLU A 416 -3.46 23.12 -20.77
CA GLU A 416 -4.48 23.91 -20.05
C GLU A 416 -5.84 23.21 -20.01
N ALA A 417 -6.18 22.38 -21.01
CA ALA A 417 -7.39 21.57 -20.99
C ALA A 417 -7.34 20.53 -19.86
N LEU A 418 -6.22 19.80 -19.72
CA LEU A 418 -6.04 18.80 -18.67
C LEU A 418 -5.99 19.43 -17.27
N ARG A 419 -5.35 20.60 -17.14
CA ARG A 419 -5.32 21.37 -15.88
C ARG A 419 -6.73 21.77 -15.41
N ARG A 420 -7.66 22.03 -16.33
CA ARG A 420 -9.08 22.30 -16.01
C ARG A 420 -9.85 21.07 -15.54
N GLU A 421 -9.40 19.87 -15.93
CA GLU A 421 -9.97 18.63 -15.43
C GLU A 421 -9.40 18.27 -14.04
N VAL A 422 -8.15 18.68 -13.75
CA VAL A 422 -7.45 18.43 -12.48
C VAL A 422 -7.29 19.71 -11.64
N LYS A 423 -8.41 20.40 -11.36
CA LYS A 423 -8.42 21.68 -10.60
C LYS A 423 -7.96 21.52 -9.15
N HIS A 424 -8.48 20.49 -8.48
CA HIS A 424 -8.18 20.20 -7.09
C HIS A 424 -7.63 18.78 -6.99
N SER A 425 -6.40 18.65 -6.52
CA SER A 425 -5.70 17.36 -6.45
C SER A 425 -5.09 17.09 -5.07
N PHE A 426 -4.97 15.82 -4.73
CA PHE A 426 -4.42 15.33 -3.46
C PHE A 426 -3.16 14.49 -3.72
N TRP A 427 -2.01 14.88 -3.18
CA TRP A 427 -0.72 14.25 -3.45
C TRP A 427 -0.20 13.62 -2.16
N LEU A 428 0.13 12.32 -2.22
CA LEU A 428 0.58 11.54 -1.06
C LEU A 428 2.09 11.32 -1.11
N LEU A 429 2.81 11.77 -0.08
CA LEU A 429 4.25 11.58 0.11
C LEU A 429 4.55 10.75 1.37
N ASP A 430 5.78 10.24 1.47
CA ASP A 430 6.26 9.43 2.60
C ASP A 430 6.70 10.26 3.82
N ARG A 431 7.21 11.49 3.61
CA ARG A 431 7.83 12.28 4.68
C ARG A 431 7.42 13.75 4.67
N VAL A 432 7.36 14.33 5.87
CA VAL A 432 6.92 15.73 6.11
C VAL A 432 7.89 16.74 5.50
N ASP A 433 9.18 16.48 5.63
CA ASP A 433 10.28 17.22 5.01
C ASP A 433 10.19 17.18 3.47
N SER A 434 9.93 16.02 2.88
CA SER A 434 9.68 15.88 1.43
C SER A 434 8.48 16.72 0.97
N ALA A 435 7.36 16.68 1.68
CA ALA A 435 6.17 17.46 1.34
C ALA A 435 6.44 18.98 1.42
N LYS A 436 7.19 19.43 2.43
CA LYS A 436 7.60 20.83 2.57
C LYS A 436 8.56 21.27 1.46
N ALA A 437 9.52 20.42 1.08
CA ALA A 437 10.45 20.69 -0.02
C ALA A 437 9.71 20.76 -1.36
N LEU A 438 8.79 19.83 -1.61
CA LEU A 438 7.98 19.82 -2.84
C LEU A 438 7.09 21.05 -2.93
N ALA A 439 6.46 21.47 -1.82
CA ALA A 439 5.65 22.69 -1.78
C ALA A 439 6.43 23.93 -2.23
N LYS A 440 7.71 24.05 -1.85
CA LYS A 440 8.57 25.16 -2.28
C LYS A 440 8.82 25.11 -3.79
N LYS A 441 9.15 23.94 -4.34
CA LYS A 441 9.37 23.77 -5.79
C LYS A 441 8.09 24.04 -6.60
N LEU A 442 6.94 23.53 -6.16
CA LEU A 442 5.64 23.79 -6.83
C LEU A 442 5.31 25.28 -6.88
N LYS A 443 5.54 26.02 -5.78
CA LYS A 443 5.31 27.47 -5.74
C LYS A 443 6.26 28.28 -6.62
N ALA A 444 7.46 27.76 -6.89
CA ALA A 444 8.44 28.38 -7.78
C ALA A 444 8.21 28.02 -9.26
N HIS A 445 7.62 26.85 -9.54
CA HIS A 445 7.47 26.32 -10.89
C HIS A 445 6.51 27.18 -11.75
N PRO A 446 6.83 27.46 -13.03
CA PRO A 446 6.05 28.38 -13.88
C PRO A 446 4.58 28.02 -14.05
N VAL A 447 4.25 26.71 -14.04
CA VAL A 447 2.88 26.19 -14.18
C VAL A 447 2.20 26.00 -12.82
N PHE A 448 2.89 25.37 -11.85
CA PHE A 448 2.25 24.98 -10.59
C PHE A 448 2.05 26.16 -9.63
N ARG A 449 2.72 27.30 -9.85
CA ARG A 449 2.44 28.55 -9.12
C ARG A 449 1.02 29.08 -9.29
N GLU A 450 0.27 28.59 -10.29
CA GLU A 450 -1.15 28.91 -10.48
C GLU A 450 -2.07 28.15 -9.49
N TYR A 451 -1.54 27.12 -8.83
CA TYR A 451 -2.26 26.33 -7.84
C TYR A 451 -1.92 26.81 -6.44
N GLU A 452 -2.93 26.99 -5.59
CA GLU A 452 -2.66 27.19 -4.16
C GLU A 452 -2.22 25.86 -3.54
N VAL A 453 -0.99 25.84 -3.02
CA VAL A 453 -0.37 24.62 -2.45
C VAL A 453 -0.56 24.60 -0.93
N VAL A 454 -1.36 23.65 -0.46
CA VAL A 454 -1.68 23.42 0.95
C VAL A 454 -0.92 22.18 1.45
N VAL A 455 -0.08 22.34 2.47
CA VAL A 455 0.59 21.23 3.13
C VAL A 455 -0.24 20.77 4.33
N ALA A 456 -0.84 19.58 4.21
CA ALA A 456 -1.59 18.88 5.24
C ALA A 456 -0.71 17.75 5.82
N ALA A 457 0.29 18.14 6.61
CA ALA A 457 1.20 17.20 7.27
C ALA A 457 1.41 17.61 8.73
N GLY A 458 1.52 16.62 9.63
CA GLY A 458 1.87 16.84 11.04
C GLY A 458 3.31 17.33 11.21
N ASP A 459 3.71 17.70 12.42
CA ASP A 459 5.10 18.06 12.74
C ASP A 459 5.99 16.82 13.04
N GLY A 460 5.43 15.62 12.93
CA GLY A 460 6.09 14.34 13.18
C GLY A 460 6.35 14.03 14.66
N LYS A 461 5.78 14.81 15.59
CA LYS A 461 6.11 14.74 17.04
C LYS A 461 4.91 14.70 17.99
N THR A 462 3.70 14.54 17.49
CA THR A 462 2.48 14.75 18.29
C THR A 462 1.79 13.45 18.71
N ASP A 463 1.27 13.43 19.94
CA ASP A 463 0.39 12.39 20.46
C ASP A 463 -0.98 12.40 19.73
N ALA A 464 -1.74 11.30 19.81
CA ALA A 464 -2.96 11.08 19.02
C ALA A 464 -4.07 12.17 19.19
N GLU A 465 -4.09 12.93 20.29
CA GLU A 465 -5.03 14.05 20.50
C GLU A 465 -4.67 15.30 19.66
N GLU A 466 -3.37 15.60 19.54
CA GLU A 466 -2.88 16.70 18.72
C GLU A 466 -3.03 16.40 17.23
N GLU A 467 -2.95 15.13 16.83
CA GLU A 467 -3.13 14.69 15.44
C GLU A 467 -4.57 14.86 14.94
N ALA A 468 -5.58 14.56 15.75
CA ALA A 468 -6.99 14.76 15.40
C ALA A 468 -7.34 16.25 15.25
N THR A 469 -6.86 17.07 16.19
CA THR A 469 -7.01 18.54 16.14
C THR A 469 -6.27 19.15 14.94
N SER A 470 -5.06 18.64 14.65
CA SER A 470 -4.26 19.01 13.48
C SER A 470 -4.97 18.64 12.17
N THR A 471 -5.59 17.46 12.10
CA THR A 471 -6.33 16.99 10.93
C THR A 471 -7.55 17.86 10.61
N LEU A 472 -8.33 18.26 11.62
CA LEU A 472 -9.45 19.19 11.45
C LEU A 472 -8.98 20.57 10.96
N LYS A 473 -7.89 21.09 11.55
CA LYS A 473 -7.25 22.34 11.08
C LYS A 473 -6.75 22.21 9.63
N SER A 474 -6.17 21.07 9.25
CA SER A 474 -5.74 20.79 7.88
C SER A 474 -6.94 20.74 6.92
N LEU A 475 -8.04 20.09 7.31
CA LEU A 475 -9.28 20.05 6.53
C LEU A 475 -9.86 21.45 6.30
N ASP A 476 -9.91 22.27 7.34
CA ASP A 476 -10.41 23.65 7.24
C ASP A 476 -9.53 24.51 6.34
N LYS A 477 -8.21 24.35 6.40
CA LYS A 477 -7.26 25.00 5.47
C LYS A 477 -7.53 24.61 4.02
N VAL A 478 -7.71 23.32 3.76
CA VAL A 478 -8.02 22.81 2.40
C VAL A 478 -9.34 23.38 1.91
N ARG A 479 -10.42 23.30 2.71
CA ARG A 479 -11.74 23.85 2.35
C ARG A 479 -11.70 25.36 2.12
N THR A 480 -10.92 26.09 2.92
CA THR A 480 -10.73 27.53 2.75
C THR A 480 -9.99 27.84 1.45
N ALA A 481 -8.91 27.10 1.16
CA ALA A 481 -8.15 27.28 -0.08
C ALA A 481 -9.01 26.98 -1.32
N ILE A 482 -9.80 25.90 -1.31
CA ILE A 482 -10.71 25.53 -2.41
C ILE A 482 -11.77 26.61 -2.65
N ARG A 483 -12.28 27.26 -1.60
CA ARG A 483 -13.24 28.37 -1.76
C ARG A 483 -12.59 29.65 -2.27
N ALA A 484 -11.34 29.90 -1.91
CA ALA A 484 -10.62 31.14 -2.23
C ALA A 484 -9.89 31.09 -3.57
N HIS A 485 -9.54 29.90 -4.07
CA HIS A 485 -8.72 29.71 -5.25
C HIS A 485 -9.35 28.72 -6.23
N GLU A 486 -9.26 29.02 -7.53
CA GLU A 486 -9.81 28.16 -8.59
C GLU A 486 -9.10 26.81 -8.69
N ARG A 487 -7.81 26.75 -8.33
CA ARG A 487 -6.95 25.57 -8.45
C ARG A 487 -6.17 25.35 -7.16
N THR A 488 -6.10 24.11 -6.69
CA THR A 488 -5.40 23.77 -5.44
C THR A 488 -4.66 22.43 -5.51
N ILE A 489 -3.50 22.34 -4.89
CA ILE A 489 -2.77 21.10 -4.65
C ILE A 489 -2.67 20.88 -3.15
N THR A 490 -3.16 19.75 -2.66
CA THR A 490 -3.02 19.35 -1.25
C THR A 490 -1.93 18.31 -1.13
N LEU A 491 -0.84 18.61 -0.43
CA LEU A 491 0.22 17.65 -0.12
C LEU A 491 -0.01 17.01 1.24
N SER A 492 0.05 15.68 1.34
CA SER A 492 -0.16 14.95 2.58
C SER A 492 0.88 13.86 2.82
N VAL A 493 1.09 13.54 4.10
CA VAL A 493 1.94 12.44 4.60
C VAL A 493 1.11 11.57 5.54
N GLY A 494 0.01 11.03 5.03
CA GLY A 494 -0.92 10.20 5.79
C GLY A 494 -2.04 10.94 6.54
N GLN A 495 -2.08 12.28 6.53
CA GLN A 495 -3.27 13.03 6.99
C GLN A 495 -4.35 13.07 5.89
N LEU A 496 -5.61 13.23 6.27
CA LEU A 496 -6.75 13.34 5.34
C LEU A 496 -6.96 12.12 4.41
N THR A 497 -6.22 11.03 4.60
CA THR A 497 -6.38 9.77 3.85
C THR A 497 -7.60 8.97 4.33
N THR A 498 -8.03 9.17 5.58
CA THR A 498 -9.22 8.55 6.18
C THR A 498 -10.06 9.55 6.97
N GLY A 499 -11.33 9.21 7.20
CA GLY A 499 -12.24 9.96 8.09
C GLY A 499 -12.66 11.38 7.67
N VAL A 500 -12.29 11.86 6.47
CA VAL A 500 -12.66 13.19 5.97
C VAL A 500 -13.24 13.17 4.55
N THR A 501 -14.09 14.16 4.25
CA THR A 501 -14.71 14.32 2.93
C THR A 501 -14.40 15.68 2.33
N VAL A 502 -13.69 15.66 1.20
CA VAL A 502 -13.46 16.81 0.31
C VAL A 502 -14.00 16.41 -1.08
N PRO A 503 -15.23 16.83 -1.43
CA PRO A 503 -15.88 16.48 -2.70
C PRO A 503 -15.10 16.90 -3.96
N GLU A 504 -14.42 18.05 -3.87
CA GLU A 504 -13.87 18.77 -5.01
C GLU A 504 -12.62 18.11 -5.60
N TRP A 505 -11.94 17.23 -4.85
CA TRP A 505 -10.74 16.54 -5.33
C TRP A 505 -11.05 15.63 -6.52
N THR A 506 -10.51 15.96 -7.68
CA THR A 506 -10.71 15.21 -8.94
C THR A 506 -9.61 14.19 -9.20
N ALA A 507 -8.44 14.36 -8.59
CA ALA A 507 -7.33 13.43 -8.75
C ALA A 507 -6.50 13.20 -7.48
N VAL A 508 -5.88 12.02 -7.42
CA VAL A 508 -4.87 11.63 -6.43
C VAL A 508 -3.55 11.35 -7.14
N LEU A 509 -2.44 11.91 -6.65
CA LEU A 509 -1.09 11.55 -7.08
C LEU A 509 -0.41 10.73 -5.98
N MET A 510 -0.01 9.51 -6.31
CA MET A 510 0.73 8.61 -5.42
C MET A 510 2.23 8.84 -5.62
N LEU A 511 2.86 9.59 -4.70
CA LEU A 511 4.29 9.94 -4.73
C LEU A 511 5.05 9.26 -3.57
N SER A 512 4.59 8.08 -3.15
CA SER A 512 5.22 7.27 -2.10
C SER A 512 5.04 5.78 -2.35
N ASN A 513 5.99 4.99 -1.84
CA ASN A 513 6.02 3.52 -1.93
C ASN A 513 5.06 2.87 -0.91
N VAL A 514 3.77 3.21 -1.00
CA VAL A 514 2.71 2.57 -0.22
C VAL A 514 2.66 1.09 -0.61
N LYS A 515 3.01 0.19 0.31
CA LYS A 515 3.00 -1.27 0.11
C LYS A 515 1.67 -1.92 0.50
N SER A 516 0.85 -1.25 1.32
CA SER A 516 -0.41 -1.81 1.79
C SER A 516 -1.55 -1.50 0.83
N PRO A 517 -2.27 -2.52 0.30
CA PRO A 517 -3.46 -2.31 -0.52
C PRO A 517 -4.52 -1.45 0.17
N SER A 518 -4.69 -1.64 1.48
CA SER A 518 -5.60 -0.85 2.32
C SER A 518 -5.31 0.65 2.24
N LEU A 519 -4.08 1.05 2.56
CA LEU A 519 -3.69 2.47 2.60
C LEU A 519 -3.75 3.09 1.21
N TYR A 520 -3.34 2.33 0.19
CA TYR A 520 -3.39 2.75 -1.19
C TYR A 520 -4.82 3.11 -1.62
N MET A 521 -5.76 2.18 -1.39
CA MET A 521 -7.14 2.35 -1.82
C MET A 521 -7.89 3.39 -1.00
N GLN A 522 -7.58 3.52 0.29
CA GLN A 522 -8.12 4.60 1.12
C GLN A 522 -7.76 5.99 0.58
N ALA A 523 -6.52 6.16 0.13
CA ALA A 523 -6.06 7.38 -0.51
C ALA A 523 -6.71 7.56 -1.89
N ALA A 524 -6.76 6.52 -2.73
CA ALA A 524 -7.38 6.56 -4.05
C ALA A 524 -8.87 6.97 -3.99
N PHE A 525 -9.65 6.37 -3.08
CA PHE A 525 -11.08 6.67 -2.91
C PHE A 525 -11.35 8.11 -2.43
N ARG A 526 -10.35 8.89 -2.01
CA ARG A 526 -10.54 10.31 -1.67
C ARG A 526 -11.01 11.13 -2.86
N ALA A 527 -10.58 10.78 -4.07
CA ALA A 527 -11.07 11.41 -5.28
C ALA A 527 -12.45 10.88 -5.72
N GLN A 528 -12.99 9.79 -5.15
CA GLN A 528 -14.29 9.23 -5.57
C GLN A 528 -15.52 9.97 -5.00
N ASN A 529 -15.35 11.09 -4.29
CA ASN A 529 -16.49 11.78 -3.70
C ASN A 529 -17.37 12.46 -4.77
N PRO A 530 -18.71 12.29 -4.73
CA PRO A 530 -19.64 13.02 -5.61
C PRO A 530 -19.49 14.53 -5.42
N CYS A 531 -19.44 15.26 -6.53
CA CYS A 531 -19.36 16.72 -6.50
C CYS A 531 -20.11 17.32 -7.69
N LEU A 532 -20.74 18.46 -7.46
CA LEU A 532 -21.35 19.30 -8.48
C LEU A 532 -20.64 20.64 -8.49
N PHE A 533 -19.99 20.96 -9.59
CA PHE A 533 -19.28 22.20 -9.80
C PHE A 533 -20.19 23.22 -10.51
N VAL A 534 -20.07 24.47 -10.10
CA VAL A 534 -20.74 25.61 -10.74
C VAL A 534 -19.69 26.41 -11.50
N GLU A 535 -19.78 26.42 -12.83
CA GLU A 535 -18.85 27.15 -13.71
C GLU A 535 -19.64 28.19 -14.52
N GLY A 536 -19.71 29.42 -14.02
CA GLY A 536 -20.60 30.43 -14.59
C GLY A 536 -22.06 30.03 -14.44
N ASP A 537 -22.80 29.91 -15.56
CA ASP A 537 -24.19 29.44 -15.58
C ASP A 537 -24.31 27.91 -15.71
N GLU A 538 -23.20 27.22 -16.04
CA GLU A 538 -23.18 25.78 -16.28
C GLU A 538 -23.00 24.99 -14.98
N LEU A 539 -23.73 23.88 -14.87
CA LEU A 539 -23.54 22.89 -13.82
C LEU A 539 -22.81 21.69 -14.38
N ARG A 540 -21.78 21.25 -13.66
CA ARG A 540 -20.95 20.13 -14.06
C ARG A 540 -20.88 19.11 -12.95
N ARG A 541 -21.39 17.90 -13.22
CA ARG A 541 -21.34 16.78 -12.28
C ARG A 541 -20.02 16.04 -12.50
N LYS A 542 -19.35 15.74 -11.40
CA LYS A 542 -18.17 14.87 -11.43
C LYS A 542 -18.58 13.46 -11.86
N GLU A 543 -17.98 13.01 -12.94
CA GLU A 543 -18.26 11.71 -13.55
C GLU A 543 -17.10 10.74 -13.36
N ASN A 544 -15.87 11.25 -13.46
CA ASN A 544 -14.66 10.44 -13.31
C ASN A 544 -13.73 11.09 -12.29
N ALA A 545 -12.91 10.26 -11.66
CA ALA A 545 -11.83 10.69 -10.80
C ALA A 545 -10.58 9.86 -11.07
N TYR A 546 -9.41 10.45 -10.86
CA TYR A 546 -8.17 9.91 -11.40
C TYR A 546 -7.17 9.59 -10.30
N VAL A 547 -6.45 8.49 -10.47
CA VAL A 547 -5.29 8.12 -9.64
C VAL A 547 -4.09 8.07 -10.57
N PHE A 548 -3.07 8.85 -10.27
CA PHE A 548 -1.81 8.86 -11.01
C PHE A 548 -0.72 8.27 -10.12
N ASP A 549 -0.16 7.14 -10.55
CA ASP A 549 0.94 6.46 -9.87
C ASP A 549 2.18 6.42 -10.76
N PHE A 550 3.34 6.40 -10.14
CA PHE A 550 4.64 6.56 -10.77
C PHE A 550 5.54 5.32 -10.58
N ASP A 551 4.93 4.21 -10.13
CA ASP A 551 5.53 2.89 -9.99
C ASP A 551 4.57 1.79 -10.51
N PRO A 552 4.66 1.42 -11.80
CA PRO A 552 3.74 0.48 -12.43
C PRO A 552 3.83 -0.94 -11.89
N ALA A 553 5.03 -1.42 -11.55
CA ALA A 553 5.18 -2.76 -11.01
C ALA A 553 4.45 -2.88 -9.66
N ARG A 554 4.71 -1.96 -8.73
CA ARG A 554 4.03 -1.94 -7.41
C ARG A 554 2.53 -1.72 -7.55
N THR A 555 2.12 -0.79 -8.40
CA THR A 555 0.71 -0.40 -8.55
C THR A 555 -0.14 -1.55 -9.06
N LEU A 556 0.33 -2.26 -10.09
CA LEU A 556 -0.40 -3.38 -10.68
C LEU A 556 -0.42 -4.61 -9.76
N VAL A 557 0.64 -4.83 -8.97
CA VAL A 557 0.62 -5.84 -7.89
C VAL A 557 -0.41 -5.49 -6.83
N ILE A 558 -0.48 -4.23 -6.39
CA ILE A 558 -1.50 -3.79 -5.42
C ILE A 558 -2.91 -3.90 -6.00
N PHE A 559 -3.09 -3.62 -7.29
CA PHE A 559 -4.35 -3.76 -7.99
C PHE A 559 -4.80 -5.24 -8.06
N GLU A 560 -3.88 -6.15 -8.36
CA GLU A 560 -4.12 -7.60 -8.32
C GLU A 560 -4.48 -8.07 -6.91
N GLN A 561 -3.71 -7.68 -5.89
CA GLN A 561 -4.02 -7.97 -4.48
C GLN A 561 -5.39 -7.42 -4.08
N PHE A 562 -5.75 -6.21 -4.50
CA PHE A 562 -7.07 -5.65 -4.20
C PHE A 562 -8.21 -6.46 -4.84
N ALA A 563 -8.02 -6.99 -6.05
CA ALA A 563 -9.01 -7.83 -6.70
C ALA A 563 -9.17 -9.21 -6.02
N ASN A 564 -8.07 -9.78 -5.50
CA ASN A 564 -8.03 -11.15 -5.00
C ASN A 564 -8.17 -11.27 -3.47
N ASP A 565 -7.59 -10.35 -2.69
CA ASP A 565 -7.50 -10.46 -1.22
C ASP A 565 -8.76 -10.00 -0.48
N LEU A 566 -9.78 -9.53 -1.21
CA LEU A 566 -11.10 -9.18 -0.67
C LEU A 566 -12.15 -10.30 -0.86
N CYS A 567 -11.80 -11.39 -1.56
CA CYS A 567 -12.72 -12.49 -1.85
C CYS A 567 -12.39 -13.73 -1.01
N SER A 568 -13.37 -14.28 -0.28
CA SER A 568 -13.18 -15.44 0.60
C SER A 568 -12.63 -16.69 -0.12
N ALA A 569 -12.86 -16.81 -1.43
CA ALA A 569 -12.35 -17.91 -2.26
C ALA A 569 -10.82 -17.85 -2.50
N THR A 570 -10.19 -16.69 -2.34
CA THR A 570 -8.79 -16.43 -2.72
C THR A 570 -7.92 -15.90 -1.57
N VAL A 571 -8.52 -15.47 -0.45
CA VAL A 571 -7.87 -14.86 0.73
C VAL A 571 -6.73 -15.70 1.36
N SER A 572 -6.69 -17.01 1.10
CA SER A 572 -5.63 -17.92 1.60
C SER A 572 -4.76 -18.53 0.49
N GLY A 573 -4.70 -17.91 -0.69
CA GLY A 573 -3.89 -18.37 -1.83
C GLY A 573 -4.51 -19.54 -2.63
N GLY A 574 -5.75 -19.95 -2.30
CA GLY A 574 -6.42 -21.14 -2.84
C GLY A 574 -7.13 -21.00 -4.19
N GLY A 575 -6.96 -19.90 -4.92
CA GLY A 575 -7.55 -19.72 -6.26
C GLY A 575 -6.59 -20.06 -7.40
N ASP A 576 -7.08 -20.81 -8.39
CA ASP A 576 -6.36 -21.07 -9.65
C ASP A 576 -6.13 -19.79 -10.47
N GLY A 577 -5.16 -19.85 -11.40
CA GLY A 577 -4.77 -18.68 -12.20
C GLY A 577 -5.91 -18.08 -13.04
N GLU A 578 -6.88 -18.90 -13.47
CA GLU A 578 -8.06 -18.42 -14.20
C GLU A 578 -9.00 -17.60 -13.31
N THR A 579 -9.25 -18.06 -12.08
CA THR A 579 -10.08 -17.33 -11.11
C THR A 579 -9.48 -15.96 -10.80
N ARG A 580 -8.16 -15.90 -10.59
CA ARG A 580 -7.46 -14.62 -10.35
C ARG A 580 -7.55 -13.68 -11.56
N LYS A 581 -7.32 -14.19 -12.78
CA LYS A 581 -7.46 -13.40 -14.02
C LYS A 581 -8.88 -12.88 -14.20
N ARG A 582 -9.90 -13.69 -13.88
CA ARG A 582 -11.31 -13.29 -13.95
C ARG A 582 -11.63 -12.16 -12.97
N GLN A 583 -11.19 -12.25 -11.72
CA GLN A 583 -11.42 -11.19 -10.72
C GLN A 583 -10.76 -9.86 -11.12
N VAL A 584 -9.53 -9.92 -11.66
CA VAL A 584 -8.86 -8.74 -12.23
C VAL A 584 -9.65 -8.18 -13.42
N CYS A 585 -10.15 -9.04 -14.32
CA CYS A 585 -10.97 -8.63 -15.46
C CYS A 585 -12.28 -7.94 -15.02
N GLU A 586 -12.97 -8.49 -14.02
CA GLU A 586 -14.18 -7.90 -13.46
C GLU A 586 -13.90 -6.50 -12.88
N LEU A 587 -12.81 -6.35 -12.13
CA LEU A 587 -12.43 -5.06 -11.57
C LEU A 587 -12.05 -4.05 -12.67
N LEU A 588 -11.34 -4.46 -13.73
CA LEU A 588 -10.95 -3.58 -14.84
C LEU A 588 -12.13 -2.98 -15.60
N ASN A 589 -13.26 -3.69 -15.67
CA ASN A 589 -14.49 -3.14 -16.28
C ASN A 589 -15.00 -1.89 -15.56
N PHE A 590 -14.64 -1.72 -14.29
CA PHE A 590 -15.16 -0.69 -13.40
C PHE A 590 -14.08 0.30 -12.95
N PHE A 591 -12.83 -0.17 -12.81
CA PHE A 591 -11.66 0.63 -12.49
C PHE A 591 -10.62 0.49 -13.61
N PRO A 592 -10.82 1.20 -14.75
CA PRO A 592 -9.91 1.07 -15.88
C PRO A 592 -8.49 1.49 -15.49
N VAL A 593 -7.52 0.67 -15.87
CA VAL A 593 -6.10 0.92 -15.65
C VAL A 593 -5.44 1.24 -16.99
N TYR A 594 -4.66 2.30 -17.00
CA TYR A 594 -3.85 2.73 -18.13
C TYR A 594 -2.38 2.67 -17.71
N GLY A 595 -1.53 2.11 -18.57
CA GLY A 595 -0.09 2.04 -18.36
C GLY A 595 0.66 2.38 -19.63
N GLU A 596 1.97 2.59 -19.49
CA GLU A 596 2.85 2.84 -20.63
C GLU A 596 3.20 1.54 -21.36
N ASP A 597 3.11 1.55 -22.69
CA ASP A 597 3.60 0.48 -23.57
C ASP A 597 5.13 0.55 -23.77
N GLU A 598 5.64 -0.06 -24.84
CA GLU A 598 7.08 -0.10 -25.14
C GLU A 598 7.58 1.21 -25.75
N GLU A 599 6.71 1.91 -26.48
CA GLU A 599 6.95 3.23 -27.07
C GLU A 599 6.78 4.37 -26.05
N GLY A 600 6.28 4.07 -24.85
CA GLY A 600 6.04 5.05 -23.78
C GLY A 600 4.70 5.78 -23.92
N GLU A 601 3.80 5.26 -24.76
CA GLU A 601 2.45 5.76 -24.98
C GLU A 601 1.49 5.18 -23.93
N MET A 602 0.49 5.97 -23.56
CA MET A 602 -0.51 5.55 -22.57
C MET A 602 -1.59 4.69 -23.21
N VAL A 603 -1.66 3.42 -22.80
CA VAL A 603 -2.63 2.43 -23.31
C VAL A 603 -3.47 1.84 -22.19
N ALA A 604 -4.72 1.47 -22.51
CA ALA A 604 -5.56 0.71 -21.59
C ALA A 604 -4.99 -0.71 -21.40
N LEU A 605 -4.92 -1.16 -20.15
CA LEU A 605 -4.44 -2.49 -19.79
C LEU A 605 -5.61 -3.47 -19.65
N ASP A 606 -5.44 -4.66 -20.22
CA ASP A 606 -6.31 -5.80 -19.96
C ASP A 606 -5.78 -6.64 -18.79
N ALA A 607 -6.55 -7.65 -18.37
CA ALA A 607 -6.19 -8.48 -17.23
C ALA A 607 -4.87 -9.25 -17.44
N GLU A 608 -4.50 -9.54 -18.69
CA GLU A 608 -3.25 -10.22 -19.00
C GLU A 608 -2.06 -9.28 -18.81
N LYS A 609 -2.16 -8.06 -19.33
CA LYS A 609 -1.16 -7.00 -19.15
C LYS A 609 -1.02 -6.60 -17.67
N VAL A 610 -2.10 -6.55 -16.90
CA VAL A 610 -2.01 -6.26 -15.45
C VAL A 610 -1.15 -7.31 -14.73
N LEU A 611 -1.22 -8.57 -15.15
CA LEU A 611 -0.45 -9.66 -14.56
C LEU A 611 0.99 -9.76 -15.13
N SER A 612 1.19 -9.43 -16.40
CA SER A 612 2.48 -9.58 -17.09
C SER A 612 3.38 -8.35 -17.06
N VAL A 613 2.83 -7.13 -17.05
CA VAL A 613 3.63 -5.89 -17.04
C VAL A 613 4.58 -5.79 -15.85
N PRO A 614 4.17 -6.10 -14.59
CA PRO A 614 5.11 -6.11 -13.46
C PRO A 614 6.28 -7.07 -13.68
N ARG A 615 5.99 -8.26 -14.23
CA ARG A 615 7.00 -9.29 -14.54
C ARG A 615 7.97 -8.80 -15.61
N LYS A 616 7.45 -8.22 -16.69
CA LYS A 616 8.27 -7.63 -17.76
C LYS A 616 9.14 -6.48 -17.25
N ILE A 617 8.64 -5.62 -16.37
CA ILE A 617 9.43 -4.54 -15.75
C ILE A 617 10.56 -5.14 -14.91
N HIS A 618 10.28 -6.17 -14.10
CA HIS A 618 11.31 -6.85 -13.32
C HIS A 618 12.35 -7.52 -14.23
N ALA A 619 11.93 -8.18 -15.31
CA ALA A 619 12.80 -8.82 -16.29
C ALA A 619 13.74 -7.82 -16.98
N VAL A 620 13.22 -6.69 -17.46
CA VAL A 620 14.04 -5.60 -18.04
C VAL A 620 15.06 -5.08 -17.03
N GLU A 621 14.66 -4.91 -15.76
CA GLU A 621 15.57 -4.49 -14.69
C GLU A 621 16.65 -5.55 -14.38
N VAL A 622 16.29 -6.82 -14.40
CA VAL A 622 17.22 -7.96 -14.28
C VAL A 622 18.27 -7.87 -15.40
N VAL A 623 17.86 -7.70 -16.65
CA VAL A 623 18.78 -7.60 -17.80
C VAL A 623 19.67 -6.36 -17.73
N ARG A 624 19.11 -5.19 -17.39
CA ARG A 624 19.88 -3.94 -17.20
C ARG A 624 20.95 -4.03 -16.12
N ARG A 625 20.75 -4.92 -15.14
CA ARG A 625 21.72 -5.22 -14.08
C ARG A 625 22.58 -6.45 -14.38
N GLY A 626 22.56 -6.94 -15.62
CA GLY A 626 23.29 -8.13 -16.03
C GLY A 626 22.95 -9.36 -15.18
N PHE A 627 21.66 -9.56 -14.94
CA PHE A 627 21.06 -10.64 -14.16
C PHE A 627 21.39 -10.64 -12.66
N MET A 628 22.07 -9.62 -12.15
CA MET A 628 22.43 -9.51 -10.72
C MET A 628 21.34 -8.88 -9.85
N SER A 629 20.11 -8.77 -10.34
CA SER A 629 18.99 -8.19 -9.58
C SER A 629 18.41 -9.21 -8.59
N ASN A 630 18.02 -8.76 -7.41
CA ASN A 630 17.32 -9.61 -6.44
C ASN A 630 15.93 -10.05 -6.93
N PHE A 631 15.34 -9.41 -7.95
CA PHE A 631 14.09 -9.86 -8.57
C PHE A 631 14.21 -11.24 -9.24
N LEU A 632 15.42 -11.71 -9.53
CA LEU A 632 15.66 -13.02 -10.14
C LEU A 632 15.55 -14.17 -9.12
N PHE A 633 15.62 -13.89 -7.82
CA PHE A 633 15.68 -14.93 -6.79
C PHE A 633 14.40 -14.98 -5.97
N GLN A 634 13.83 -16.17 -5.84
CA GLN A 634 12.64 -16.44 -5.03
C GLN A 634 12.97 -17.45 -3.94
N ASN A 635 12.15 -17.50 -2.88
CA ASN A 635 12.16 -18.59 -1.89
C ASN A 635 13.51 -18.88 -1.20
N ILE A 636 14.38 -17.88 -1.04
CA ILE A 636 15.68 -18.01 -0.33
C ILE A 636 15.52 -18.59 1.09
N GLY A 637 14.34 -18.43 1.70
CA GLY A 637 14.00 -19.03 3.00
C GLY A 637 14.05 -20.56 3.04
N ASN A 638 13.84 -21.25 1.90
CA ASN A 638 13.88 -22.73 1.83
C ASN A 638 15.31 -23.27 1.86
N ILE A 639 16.31 -22.42 1.62
CA ILE A 639 17.74 -22.81 1.61
C ILE A 639 18.24 -23.12 3.03
N PHE A 640 17.56 -22.64 4.07
CA PHE A 640 17.91 -22.97 5.46
C PHE A 640 17.62 -24.43 5.83
N SER A 641 16.68 -25.08 5.14
CA SER A 641 16.43 -26.52 5.24
C SER A 641 17.25 -27.35 4.25
N ALA A 642 18.12 -26.73 3.44
CA ALA A 642 18.85 -27.43 2.41
C ALA A 642 19.97 -28.34 2.98
N PRO A 643 20.28 -29.47 2.33
CA PRO A 643 21.37 -30.35 2.76
C PRO A 643 22.73 -29.65 2.63
N ARG A 644 23.75 -30.14 3.38
CA ARG A 644 25.14 -29.64 3.27
C ARG A 644 25.66 -29.60 1.83
N GLN A 645 25.22 -30.54 1.01
CA GLN A 645 25.53 -30.57 -0.42
C GLN A 645 25.14 -29.25 -1.13
N VAL A 646 24.00 -28.64 -0.79
CA VAL A 646 23.56 -27.35 -1.37
C VAL A 646 24.45 -26.20 -0.88
N ALA A 647 24.85 -26.23 0.39
CA ALA A 647 25.81 -25.27 0.95
C ALA A 647 27.16 -25.32 0.23
N ASP A 648 27.67 -26.54 0.00
CA ASP A 648 28.94 -26.77 -0.70
C ASP A 648 28.87 -26.29 -2.15
N ILE A 649 27.72 -26.47 -2.81
CA ILE A 649 27.47 -25.97 -4.17
C ILE A 649 27.48 -24.44 -4.18
N LEU A 650 26.70 -23.80 -3.31
CA LEU A 650 26.64 -22.34 -3.25
C LEU A 650 28.02 -21.74 -2.89
N GLY A 651 28.79 -22.37 -2.01
CA GLY A 651 30.11 -21.93 -1.59
C GLY A 651 31.17 -21.99 -2.70
N GLN A 652 30.95 -22.79 -3.75
CA GLN A 652 31.79 -22.83 -4.94
C GLN A 652 31.53 -21.63 -5.87
N LEU A 653 30.35 -21.00 -5.77
CA LEU A 653 30.01 -19.84 -6.58
C LEU A 653 30.75 -18.58 -6.08
N PRO A 654 31.19 -17.67 -6.96
CA PRO A 654 31.76 -16.40 -6.54
C PRO A 654 30.70 -15.55 -5.82
N THR A 655 31.09 -14.74 -4.84
CA THR A 655 30.17 -13.76 -4.24
C THR A 655 30.22 -12.42 -4.97
N VAL A 656 29.05 -11.82 -5.17
CA VAL A 656 28.85 -10.43 -5.59
C VAL A 656 28.03 -9.73 -4.51
N LYS A 657 28.13 -8.42 -4.31
CA LYS A 657 27.23 -7.68 -3.40
C LYS A 657 26.14 -6.96 -4.17
N GLU A 658 24.96 -6.81 -3.58
CA GLU A 658 23.90 -6.00 -4.18
C GLU A 658 24.36 -4.54 -4.13
N GLN A 659 24.36 -3.85 -5.27
CA GLN A 659 24.75 -2.44 -5.36
C GLN A 659 23.65 -1.57 -4.74
N LYS A 660 23.64 -1.46 -3.40
CA LYS A 660 22.82 -0.54 -2.62
C LYS A 660 23.68 0.56 -1.99
N PRO A 661 23.23 1.83 -1.94
CA PRO A 661 23.88 2.83 -1.13
C PRO A 661 23.37 2.75 0.32
N SER A 662 24.02 1.99 1.22
CA SER A 662 24.24 2.45 2.61
C SER A 662 24.95 1.46 3.55
N LYS A 663 25.88 2.06 4.32
CA LYS A 663 26.19 1.92 5.76
C LYS A 663 25.64 0.70 6.54
N ALA A 664 26.04 -0.51 6.19
CA ALA A 664 26.23 -1.57 7.18
C ALA A 664 27.73 -1.82 7.33
N LYS A 665 28.30 -1.53 8.51
CA LYS A 665 29.65 -2.02 8.84
C LYS A 665 29.53 -3.54 8.96
N VAL A 666 29.99 -4.25 7.93
CA VAL A 666 30.22 -5.69 8.02
C VAL A 666 31.39 -5.89 8.97
N GLY A 667 31.08 -6.40 10.17
CA GLY A 667 32.08 -6.90 11.10
C GLY A 667 32.43 -8.34 10.73
N GLY A 668 33.73 -8.62 10.59
CA GLY A 668 34.33 -9.94 10.73
C GLY A 668 34.18 -10.90 9.54
N GLN A 669 35.25 -11.02 8.75
CA GLN A 669 35.59 -12.29 8.10
C GLN A 669 35.89 -13.29 9.23
N GLY A 670 34.98 -14.22 9.50
CA GLY A 670 35.19 -15.35 10.38
C GLY A 670 35.35 -16.63 9.55
N GLU A 671 36.23 -17.52 9.99
CA GLU A 671 36.62 -18.79 9.37
C GLU A 671 35.53 -19.89 9.43
N GLY A 672 34.28 -19.58 9.06
CA GLY A 672 33.14 -20.53 9.01
C GLY A 672 32.70 -20.87 7.58
N GLY A 673 32.08 -22.04 7.38
CA GLY A 673 31.58 -22.50 6.08
C GLY A 673 30.30 -21.77 5.62
N LEU A 674 29.91 -21.89 4.34
CA LEU A 674 28.62 -21.35 3.90
C LEU A 674 27.47 -22.12 4.60
N LEU A 675 26.46 -21.41 5.10
CA LEU A 675 25.40 -21.94 5.98
C LEU A 675 25.87 -22.38 7.40
N ASP A 676 27.06 -21.99 7.86
CA ASP A 676 27.45 -22.28 9.25
C ASP A 676 26.45 -21.65 10.24
N GLY A 677 25.87 -22.49 11.10
CA GLY A 677 24.83 -22.10 12.04
C GLY A 677 23.42 -21.94 11.44
N ALA A 678 23.19 -22.28 10.17
CA ALA A 678 21.86 -22.28 9.54
C ALA A 678 20.96 -23.42 10.06
N ALA A 679 21.53 -24.62 10.26
CA ALA A 679 20.83 -25.78 10.81
C ALA A 679 20.41 -25.60 12.28
N ASP A 680 21.08 -24.68 12.99
CA ASP A 680 20.78 -24.32 14.38
C ASP A 680 19.74 -23.18 14.47
N LEU A 681 19.26 -22.64 13.33
CA LEU A 681 18.22 -21.63 13.33
C LEU A 681 16.85 -22.30 13.52
N PRO A 682 16.06 -21.89 14.52
CA PRO A 682 14.75 -22.45 14.76
C PRO A 682 13.74 -21.82 13.78
N LEU A 683 13.57 -22.48 12.63
CA LEU A 683 12.73 -22.03 11.53
C LEU A 683 11.56 -23.02 11.31
N ASN A 684 10.40 -22.51 10.87
CA ASN A 684 9.28 -23.35 10.44
C ASN A 684 9.43 -23.80 8.97
N GLU A 685 8.49 -24.61 8.48
CA GLU A 685 8.46 -25.13 7.09
C GLU A 685 8.41 -24.03 6.01
N LYS A 686 8.09 -22.78 6.38
CA LYS A 686 8.07 -21.61 5.49
C LYS A 686 9.32 -20.73 5.64
N GLY A 687 10.32 -21.17 6.41
CA GLY A 687 11.54 -20.43 6.69
C GLY A 687 11.36 -19.24 7.64
N GLU A 688 10.27 -19.17 8.41
CA GLU A 688 10.04 -18.11 9.40
C GLU A 688 10.62 -18.50 10.76
N VAL A 689 11.13 -17.52 11.51
CA VAL A 689 11.75 -17.75 12.83
C VAL A 689 10.69 -18.14 13.86
N VAL A 690 10.80 -19.34 14.42
CA VAL A 690 9.93 -19.88 15.47
C VAL A 690 10.76 -20.52 16.57
N LEU A 691 11.04 -19.76 17.64
CA LEU A 691 11.84 -20.21 18.78
C LEU A 691 11.06 -21.18 19.69
N PRO A 692 11.62 -22.34 20.09
CA PRO A 692 10.97 -23.26 21.02
C PRO A 692 10.72 -22.63 22.39
N LEU A 693 9.51 -22.78 22.91
CA LEU A 693 9.10 -22.20 24.20
C LEU A 693 9.98 -22.68 25.37
N ASP A 694 10.42 -23.93 25.35
CA ASP A 694 11.29 -24.50 26.38
C ASP A 694 12.69 -23.89 26.37
N GLU A 695 13.23 -23.55 25.19
CA GLU A 695 14.54 -22.90 25.06
C GLU A 695 14.49 -21.45 25.54
N LEU A 696 13.44 -20.71 25.13
CA LEU A 696 13.17 -19.36 25.62
C LEU A 696 13.01 -19.34 27.14
N THR A 697 12.31 -20.33 27.70
CA THR A 697 12.11 -20.47 29.15
C THR A 697 13.43 -20.76 29.87
N ARG A 698 14.27 -21.66 29.34
CA ARG A 698 15.61 -21.94 29.90
C ARG A 698 16.51 -20.71 29.86
N LYS A 699 16.61 -20.02 28.71
CA LYS A 699 17.42 -18.81 28.56
C LYS A 699 16.95 -17.69 29.47
N THR A 700 15.63 -17.53 29.62
CA THR A 700 15.05 -16.60 30.60
C THR A 700 15.53 -16.92 32.03
N GLY A 701 15.59 -18.21 32.39
CA GLY A 701 16.12 -18.68 33.67
C GLY A 701 17.64 -18.52 33.83
N GLU A 702 18.43 -18.59 32.76
CA GLU A 702 19.89 -18.40 32.78
C GLU A 702 20.28 -16.92 32.87
N LEU A 703 19.58 -16.04 32.15
CA LEU A 703 19.81 -14.60 32.14
C LEU A 703 19.30 -13.92 33.41
N PHE A 704 18.15 -14.35 33.92
CA PHE A 704 17.43 -13.66 35.00
C PHE A 704 17.11 -14.56 36.20
N GLY A 705 17.81 -15.69 36.35
CA GLY A 705 17.58 -16.72 37.37
C GLY A 705 17.48 -16.18 38.80
N ASP A 706 17.09 -17.04 39.73
CA ASP A 706 16.74 -16.64 41.11
C ASP A 706 17.87 -15.85 41.77
N LYS A 707 17.71 -14.52 41.87
CA LYS A 707 18.58 -13.67 42.67
C LYS A 707 18.46 -14.10 44.14
N ILE A 708 19.56 -14.59 44.71
CA ILE A 708 19.63 -15.05 46.11
C ILE A 708 19.57 -13.88 47.13
N TYR A 709 19.63 -12.60 46.72
CA TYR A 709 19.45 -11.46 47.63
C TYR A 709 18.77 -10.22 47.00
N SER A 710 17.59 -9.88 47.55
CA SER A 710 17.15 -8.54 47.97
C SER A 710 16.87 -7.37 47.00
N ASP A 711 16.19 -7.57 45.87
CA ASP A 711 15.55 -6.43 45.14
C ASP A 711 14.03 -6.31 45.40
N ASN A 712 13.36 -7.42 45.72
CA ASN A 712 11.91 -7.43 46.04
C ASN A 712 11.55 -6.55 47.25
N VAL A 713 12.47 -6.40 48.20
CA VAL A 713 12.26 -5.55 49.38
C VAL A 713 12.25 -4.07 48.99
N VAL A 714 13.10 -3.63 48.06
CA VAL A 714 13.17 -2.20 47.65
C VAL A 714 11.95 -1.82 46.80
N THR A 715 11.52 -2.69 45.89
CA THR A 715 10.30 -2.48 45.09
C THR A 715 9.06 -2.47 45.98
N GLN A 716 8.98 -3.38 46.98
CA GLN A 716 7.88 -3.39 47.95
C GLN A 716 7.88 -2.13 48.84
N THR A 717 9.03 -1.73 49.39
CA THR A 717 9.13 -0.51 50.22
C THR A 717 8.75 0.74 49.43
N LYS A 718 9.18 0.87 48.17
CA LYS A 718 8.82 2.01 47.30
C LYS A 718 7.35 1.99 46.86
N ILE A 719 6.79 0.82 46.58
CA ILE A 719 5.34 0.68 46.33
C ILE A 719 4.56 1.07 47.59
N ASP A 720 5.01 0.66 48.78
CA ASP A 720 4.37 1.01 50.05
C ASP A 720 4.51 2.52 50.38
N GLU A 721 5.64 3.15 50.05
CA GLU A 721 5.87 4.60 50.18
C GLU A 721 4.99 5.45 49.24
N VAL A 722 4.83 5.05 47.98
CA VAL A 722 3.97 5.79 47.03
C VAL A 722 2.49 5.53 47.27
N SER A 723 2.12 4.31 47.67
CA SER A 723 0.74 3.93 48.04
C SER A 723 0.27 4.57 49.36
N THR A 724 1.16 5.18 50.13
CA THR A 724 0.84 5.93 51.36
C THR A 724 0.96 7.45 51.20
N SER A 725 1.37 7.93 50.02
CA SER A 725 1.57 9.35 49.73
C SER A 725 0.24 10.06 49.40
N ASN A 726 0.07 11.31 49.86
CA ASN A 726 -1.07 12.17 49.52
C ASN A 726 -0.96 12.81 48.11
N ALA A 727 -0.21 12.19 47.19
CA ALA A 727 -0.03 12.72 45.84
C ALA A 727 -1.33 12.58 45.00
N PRO A 728 -1.58 13.47 44.01
CA PRO A 728 -2.71 13.30 43.09
C PRO A 728 -2.67 11.92 42.41
N ASP A 729 -3.80 11.21 42.32
CA ASP A 729 -3.86 9.80 41.87
C ASP A 729 -3.18 9.55 40.51
N LYS A 730 -3.24 10.50 39.57
CA LYS A 730 -2.55 10.39 38.27
C LYS A 730 -1.03 10.45 38.42
N LYS A 731 -0.55 11.33 39.31
CA LYS A 731 0.86 11.46 39.63
C LYS A 731 1.35 10.24 40.38
N ALA A 732 0.57 9.72 41.34
CA ALA A 732 0.87 8.47 42.02
C ALA A 732 0.93 7.27 41.05
N ALA A 733 0.00 7.16 40.10
CA ALA A 733 0.01 6.10 39.08
C ALA A 733 1.20 6.25 38.11
N GLN A 734 1.52 7.48 37.69
CA GLN A 734 2.70 7.76 36.86
C GLN A 734 4.02 7.52 37.61
N ASP A 735 4.08 7.88 38.89
CA ASP A 735 5.21 7.63 39.77
C ASP A 735 5.37 6.13 40.01
N LEU A 736 4.28 5.37 40.17
CA LEU A 736 4.28 3.90 40.25
C LEU A 736 4.75 3.25 38.93
N VAL A 737 4.28 3.73 37.78
CA VAL A 737 4.79 3.28 36.47
C VAL A 737 6.27 3.62 36.33
N THR A 738 6.69 4.81 36.76
CA THR A 738 8.10 5.24 36.72
C THR A 738 8.95 4.38 37.65
N ILE A 739 8.47 4.08 38.86
CA ILE A 739 9.13 3.18 39.80
C ILE A 739 9.23 1.78 39.20
N LEU A 740 8.14 1.21 38.68
CA LEU A 740 8.18 -0.08 38.00
C LEU A 740 9.13 -0.06 36.79
N VAL A 741 9.15 1.03 36.03
CA VAL A 741 10.09 1.19 34.93
C VAL A 741 11.52 1.30 35.45
N ASP A 742 11.79 1.97 36.56
CA ASP A 742 13.14 2.19 37.09
C ASP A 742 13.65 1.03 37.94
N THR A 743 12.78 0.24 38.57
CA THR A 743 13.14 -0.86 39.45
C THR A 743 12.98 -2.23 38.81
N VAL A 744 12.14 -2.34 37.77
CA VAL A 744 11.90 -3.60 37.05
C VAL A 744 12.35 -3.49 35.59
N VAL A 745 11.81 -2.56 34.81
CA VAL A 745 12.05 -2.53 33.34
C VAL A 745 13.49 -2.11 32.97
N ASN A 746 13.97 -0.97 33.49
CA ASN A 746 15.29 -0.43 33.22
C ASN A 746 16.40 -1.35 33.75
N PRO A 747 16.30 -1.93 34.97
CA PRO A 747 17.27 -2.92 35.43
C PRO A 747 17.25 -4.18 34.57
N THR A 748 16.07 -4.69 34.19
CA THR A 748 15.97 -5.85 33.28
C THR A 748 16.60 -5.56 31.90
N LEU A 749 16.35 -4.37 31.34
CA LEU A 749 16.97 -3.94 30.08
C LEU A 749 18.48 -3.70 30.23
N GLN A 750 18.94 -3.21 31.37
CA GLN A 750 20.35 -2.99 31.66
C GLN A 750 21.09 -4.32 31.88
N ASP A 751 20.48 -5.26 32.58
CA ASP A 751 20.96 -6.64 32.77
C ASP A 751 21.04 -7.32 31.40
N ALA A 752 20.00 -7.21 30.59
CA ALA A 752 20.00 -7.68 29.20
C ALA A 752 21.08 -6.99 28.35
N LYS A 753 21.29 -5.67 28.48
CA LYS A 753 22.34 -4.94 27.77
C LYS A 753 23.75 -5.34 28.20
N THR A 754 23.92 -5.68 29.48
CA THR A 754 25.19 -6.15 30.02
C THR A 754 25.50 -7.56 29.50
N HIS A 755 24.49 -8.41 29.33
CA HIS A 755 24.62 -9.75 28.78
C HIS A 755 24.73 -9.81 27.25
N TYR A 756 23.88 -9.07 26.52
CA TYR A 756 23.77 -9.11 25.06
C TYR A 756 24.62 -8.04 24.35
N GLY A 757 25.08 -6.99 25.05
CA GLY A 757 25.93 -5.94 24.46
C GLY A 757 25.30 -5.26 23.24
N ASP A 758 26.04 -5.23 22.13
CA ASP A 758 25.63 -4.62 20.87
C ASP A 758 24.59 -5.45 20.07
N GLU A 759 24.28 -6.68 20.49
CA GLU A 759 23.27 -7.51 19.83
C GLU A 759 21.85 -6.93 19.99
N MET A 760 21.59 -6.23 21.10
CA MET A 760 20.35 -5.48 21.31
C MET A 760 20.45 -4.10 20.63
N SER A 761 19.69 -3.87 19.55
CA SER A 761 19.75 -2.56 18.87
C SER A 761 19.08 -1.47 19.70
N ARG A 762 19.48 -0.21 19.49
CA ARG A 762 18.83 0.96 20.12
C ARG A 762 17.34 1.07 19.73
N ALA A 763 16.97 0.66 18.52
CA ALA A 763 15.58 0.66 18.08
C ALA A 763 14.75 -0.38 18.84
N SER A 764 15.32 -1.56 19.08
CA SER A 764 14.72 -2.66 19.83
C SER A 764 14.66 -2.37 21.32
N GLU A 765 15.73 -1.80 21.88
CA GLU A 765 15.77 -1.29 23.26
C GLU A 765 14.68 -0.24 23.47
N HIS A 766 14.53 0.72 22.54
CA HIS A 766 13.47 1.72 22.60
C HIS A 766 12.07 1.11 22.41
N ARG A 767 11.92 0.14 21.50
CA ARG A 767 10.64 -0.56 21.26
C ARG A 767 10.22 -1.41 22.45
N LEU A 768 11.12 -2.20 23.02
CA LEU A 768 10.93 -3.01 24.22
C LEU A 768 10.66 -2.12 25.43
N LYS A 769 11.45 -1.07 25.64
CA LYS A 769 11.19 -0.09 26.69
C LYS A 769 9.80 0.50 26.54
N LYS A 770 9.40 0.92 25.34
CA LYS A 770 8.05 1.46 25.08
C LYS A 770 6.97 0.40 25.28
N GLN A 771 7.17 -0.84 24.83
CA GLN A 771 6.23 -1.95 24.99
C GLN A 771 6.05 -2.35 26.45
N LEU A 772 7.13 -2.50 27.21
CA LEU A 772 7.12 -2.86 28.63
C LEU A 772 6.65 -1.71 29.50
N GLN A 773 7.02 -0.46 29.16
CA GLN A 773 6.43 0.72 29.76
C GLN A 773 4.93 0.80 29.48
N ASN A 774 4.49 0.42 28.27
CA ASN A 774 3.07 0.27 27.97
C ASN A 774 2.47 -0.81 28.87
N GLN A 775 3.01 -2.03 28.93
CA GLN A 775 2.57 -3.15 29.81
C GLN A 775 2.57 -2.81 31.31
N ALA A 776 3.49 -1.96 31.76
CA ALA A 776 3.46 -1.43 33.13
C ALA A 776 2.32 -0.41 33.29
N THR A 777 2.19 0.52 32.34
CA THR A 777 1.09 1.49 32.29
C THR A 777 -0.27 0.79 32.21
N VAL A 778 -0.33 -0.38 31.57
CA VAL A 778 -1.49 -1.26 31.44
C VAL A 778 -1.94 -1.77 32.80
N ALA A 779 -1.07 -2.52 33.47
CA ALA A 779 -1.45 -3.24 34.66
C ALA A 779 -1.61 -2.29 35.86
N VAL A 780 -0.71 -1.31 35.98
CA VAL A 780 -0.85 -0.21 36.96
C VAL A 780 -2.07 0.62 36.64
N GLY A 781 -2.32 0.91 35.36
CA GLY A 781 -3.51 1.61 34.91
C GLY A 781 -4.78 0.87 35.35
N LYS A 782 -4.91 -0.43 35.06
CA LYS A 782 -6.06 -1.25 35.48
C LYS A 782 -6.25 -1.20 37.01
N ALA A 783 -5.21 -1.48 37.79
CA ALA A 783 -5.28 -1.44 39.25
C ALA A 783 -5.64 -0.04 39.78
N ALA A 784 -5.02 1.01 39.24
CA ALA A 784 -5.29 2.39 39.64
C ALA A 784 -6.71 2.83 39.24
N THR A 785 -7.22 2.35 38.10
CA THR A 785 -8.61 2.56 37.64
C THR A 785 -9.59 1.95 38.63
N THR A 786 -9.39 0.67 38.96
CA THR A 786 -10.22 -0.07 39.91
C THR A 786 -10.18 0.59 41.28
N HIS A 787 -9.00 0.98 41.77
CA HIS A 787 -8.83 1.67 43.04
C HIS A 787 -9.51 3.04 43.05
N LYS A 788 -9.27 3.87 42.04
CA LYS A 788 -9.87 5.21 41.93
C LYS A 788 -11.39 5.14 41.83
N LYS A 789 -11.93 4.14 41.13
CA LYS A 789 -13.35 3.81 41.12
C LYS A 789 -13.87 3.44 42.51
N ASN A 790 -13.25 2.44 43.17
CA ASN A 790 -13.69 1.96 44.48
C ASN A 790 -13.63 3.10 45.53
N ARG A 791 -12.54 3.88 45.53
CA ARG A 791 -12.37 5.05 46.39
C ARG A 791 -13.48 6.07 46.16
N HIS A 792 -13.74 6.44 44.90
CA HIS A 792 -14.78 7.40 44.54
C HIS A 792 -16.19 6.90 44.93
N GLU A 793 -16.49 5.62 44.71
CA GLU A 793 -17.76 5.00 45.10
C GLU A 793 -17.94 4.99 46.63
N THR A 794 -16.90 4.63 47.38
CA THR A 794 -16.92 4.63 48.85
C THR A 794 -17.02 6.06 49.43
N GLU A 795 -16.35 7.06 48.85
CA GLU A 795 -16.48 8.47 49.25
C GLU A 795 -17.88 9.02 48.96
N LYS A 796 -18.45 8.71 47.80
CA LYS A 796 -19.82 9.08 47.42
C LYS A 796 -20.86 8.41 48.32
N ALA A 797 -20.66 7.14 48.69
CA ALA A 797 -21.50 6.41 49.63
C ALA A 797 -21.39 6.98 51.06
N LYS A 798 -20.17 7.31 51.51
CA LYS A 798 -19.91 7.97 52.80
C LYS A 798 -20.65 9.30 52.89
N LYS A 799 -20.54 10.15 51.86
CA LYS A 799 -21.24 11.44 51.80
C LYS A 799 -22.76 11.27 51.87
N ARG A 800 -23.34 10.37 51.07
CA ARG A 800 -24.79 10.08 51.11
C ARG A 800 -25.26 9.58 52.47
N ALA A 801 -24.53 8.67 53.09
CA ALA A 801 -24.87 8.13 54.41
C ALA A 801 -24.80 9.20 55.51
N LEU A 802 -23.83 10.12 55.43
CA LEU A 802 -23.73 11.27 56.34
C LEU A 802 -24.86 12.27 56.13
N ASP A 803 -25.20 12.59 54.88
CA ASP A 803 -26.32 13.48 54.54
C ASP A 803 -27.66 12.89 55.02
N GLU A 804 -27.87 11.58 54.86
CA GLU A 804 -29.05 10.88 55.38
C GLU A 804 -29.11 10.82 56.91
N ALA A 805 -27.97 10.61 57.57
CA ALA A 805 -27.88 10.59 59.03
C ALA A 805 -28.20 11.97 59.63
N GLN A 806 -27.71 13.03 58.99
CA GLN A 806 -28.05 14.41 59.33
C GLN A 806 -29.53 14.72 59.08
N ALA A 807 -30.09 14.27 57.95
CA ALA A 807 -31.51 14.46 57.64
C ALA A 807 -32.47 13.70 58.59
N LYS A 808 -32.05 12.55 59.12
CA LYS A 808 -32.80 11.72 60.07
C LYS A 808 -32.63 12.13 61.54
N GLY A 809 -31.81 13.15 61.83
CA GLY A 809 -31.56 13.63 63.19
C GLY A 809 -30.87 12.61 64.10
N GLN A 810 -30.00 11.76 63.52
CA GLN A 810 -29.28 10.72 64.25
C GLN A 810 -28.28 11.30 65.25
N SER A 811 -27.98 10.53 66.30
CA SER A 811 -27.07 10.94 67.38
C SER A 811 -25.61 11.03 66.91
N GLU A 812 -24.78 11.83 67.58
CA GLU A 812 -23.34 11.95 67.26
C GLU A 812 -22.62 10.59 67.27
N ALA A 813 -23.04 9.66 68.12
CA ALA A 813 -22.47 8.31 68.18
C ALA A 813 -22.79 7.47 66.92
N GLU A 814 -23.98 7.65 66.32
CA GLU A 814 -24.37 6.96 65.09
C GLU A 814 -23.66 7.55 63.87
N VAL A 815 -23.47 8.87 63.83
CA VAL A 815 -22.68 9.55 62.78
C VAL A 815 -21.21 9.11 62.83
N GLN A 816 -20.64 8.99 64.03
CA GLN A 816 -19.27 8.50 64.22
C GLN A 816 -19.14 7.03 63.78
N ALA A 817 -20.09 6.18 64.12
CA ALA A 817 -20.10 4.78 63.68
C ALA A 817 -20.15 4.63 62.15
N ILE A 818 -20.86 5.54 61.45
CA ILE A 818 -20.88 5.62 59.99
C ILE A 818 -19.49 6.01 59.44
N GLN A 819 -18.84 7.01 60.05
CA GLN A 819 -17.47 7.42 59.66
C GLN A 819 -16.47 6.28 59.85
N ASP A 820 -16.46 5.64 61.01
CA ASP A 820 -15.54 4.54 61.35
C ASP A 820 -15.70 3.34 60.40
N ARG A 821 -16.95 3.03 60.01
CA ARG A 821 -17.25 1.96 59.05
C ARG A 821 -16.66 2.25 57.66
N PHE A 822 -16.90 3.45 57.12
CA PHE A 822 -16.37 3.83 55.81
C PHE A 822 -14.85 4.03 55.83
N ASP A 823 -14.28 4.44 56.96
CA ASP A 823 -12.82 4.52 57.13
C ASP A 823 -12.18 3.13 57.22
N ALA A 824 -12.89 2.12 57.71
CA ALA A 824 -12.46 0.72 57.63
C ALA A 824 -12.56 0.17 56.20
N GLU A 825 -13.61 0.53 55.46
CA GLU A 825 -13.80 0.14 54.06
C GLU A 825 -12.75 0.77 53.12
N GLN A 826 -12.37 2.03 53.34
CA GLN A 826 -11.26 2.68 52.63
C GLN A 826 -9.92 1.97 52.90
N ARG A 827 -9.65 1.58 54.16
CA ARG A 827 -8.44 0.81 54.51
C ARG A 827 -8.41 -0.57 53.86
N GLU A 828 -9.56 -1.20 53.63
CA GLU A 828 -9.68 -2.46 52.88
C GLU A 828 -9.39 -2.24 51.39
N ASN A 829 -9.96 -1.20 50.78
CA ASN A 829 -9.72 -0.84 49.39
C ASN A 829 -8.24 -0.52 49.11
N GLU A 830 -7.58 0.22 50.01
CA GLU A 830 -6.14 0.48 49.93
C GLU A 830 -5.31 -0.80 50.03
N ARG A 831 -5.70 -1.75 50.89
CA ARG A 831 -5.02 -3.05 51.00
C ARG A 831 -5.14 -3.85 49.72
N ARG A 832 -6.35 -3.96 49.16
CA ARG A 832 -6.62 -4.67 47.91
C ARG A 832 -5.85 -4.05 46.73
N TYR A 833 -5.81 -2.73 46.65
CA TYR A 833 -5.02 -2.04 45.63
C TYR A 833 -3.53 -2.35 45.73
N ARG A 834 -2.97 -2.42 46.95
CA ARG A 834 -1.58 -2.82 47.15
C ARG A 834 -1.32 -4.27 46.73
N GLU A 835 -2.24 -5.18 47.00
CA GLU A 835 -2.14 -6.58 46.57
C GLU A 835 -2.19 -6.68 45.04
N GLU A 836 -3.15 -6.02 44.39
CA GLU A 836 -3.26 -5.96 42.91
C GLU A 836 -2.02 -5.34 42.25
N LEU A 837 -1.43 -4.29 42.86
CA LEU A 837 -0.18 -3.70 42.37
C LEU A 837 1.02 -4.64 42.55
N LYS A 838 1.08 -5.42 43.63
CA LYS A 838 2.15 -6.41 43.87
C LYS A 838 2.06 -7.55 42.87
N GLU A 839 0.85 -8.03 42.59
CA GLU A 839 0.60 -9.03 41.55
C GLU A 839 0.94 -8.49 40.16
N ALA A 840 0.52 -7.26 39.84
CA ALA A 840 0.85 -6.60 38.59
C ALA A 840 2.37 -6.43 38.41
N ALA A 841 3.09 -6.03 39.46
CA ALA A 841 4.54 -5.89 39.44
C ALA A 841 5.25 -7.21 39.16
N ALA A 842 4.85 -8.29 39.84
CA ALA A 842 5.40 -9.63 39.64
C ALA A 842 5.10 -10.16 38.22
N GLU A 843 3.89 -9.91 37.72
CA GLU A 843 3.47 -10.29 36.37
C GLU A 843 4.22 -9.50 35.29
N ILE A 844 4.45 -8.19 35.48
CA ILE A 844 5.26 -7.35 34.59
C ILE A 844 6.71 -7.81 34.61
N GLU A 845 7.29 -8.11 35.77
CA GLU A 845 8.66 -8.60 35.87
C GLU A 845 8.83 -9.90 35.08
N LYS A 846 7.90 -10.84 35.26
CA LYS A 846 7.89 -12.11 34.52
C LYS A 846 7.77 -11.87 33.01
N LYS A 847 6.82 -11.03 32.59
CA LYS A 847 6.61 -10.70 31.17
C LYS A 847 7.74 -9.88 30.56
N ALA A 848 8.40 -9.02 31.34
CA ALA A 848 9.54 -8.23 30.90
C ALA A 848 10.74 -9.13 30.62
N LYS A 849 11.06 -10.03 31.54
CA LYS A 849 12.13 -11.03 31.37
C LYS A 849 11.88 -11.87 30.11
N GLN A 850 10.65 -12.35 29.94
CA GLN A 850 10.27 -13.15 28.76
C GLN A 850 10.31 -12.34 27.46
N ALA A 851 9.66 -11.17 27.39
CA ALA A 851 9.57 -10.36 26.19
C ALA A 851 10.95 -9.85 25.70
N VAL A 852 11.86 -9.54 26.62
CA VAL A 852 13.23 -9.16 26.29
C VAL A 852 13.95 -10.33 25.63
N VAL A 853 13.90 -11.52 26.23
CA VAL A 853 14.52 -12.73 25.66
C VAL A 853 13.88 -13.05 24.31
N ASP A 854 12.55 -13.13 24.24
CA ASP A 854 11.82 -13.43 22.99
C ASP A 854 12.21 -12.47 21.87
N THR A 855 12.21 -11.15 22.15
CA THR A 855 12.50 -10.14 21.12
C THR A 855 13.97 -10.14 20.71
N VAL A 856 14.90 -10.18 21.67
CA VAL A 856 16.34 -10.12 21.37
C VAL A 856 16.81 -11.41 20.71
N GLU A 857 16.34 -12.58 21.17
CA GLU A 857 16.64 -13.86 20.53
C GLU A 857 16.00 -13.93 19.14
N THR A 858 14.74 -13.50 18.96
CA THR A 858 14.10 -13.47 17.64
C THR A 858 14.86 -12.56 16.68
N GLU A 859 15.25 -11.35 17.11
CA GLU A 859 16.02 -10.44 16.26
C GLU A 859 17.43 -10.94 15.99
N LYS A 860 18.09 -11.59 16.95
CA LYS A 860 19.41 -12.19 16.76
C LYS A 860 19.34 -13.29 15.71
N VAL A 861 18.35 -14.17 15.80
CA VAL A 861 18.10 -15.23 14.82
C VAL A 861 17.69 -14.62 13.47
N THR A 862 16.85 -13.58 13.45
CA THR A 862 16.42 -12.89 12.22
C THR A 862 17.60 -12.18 11.54
N ARG A 863 18.48 -11.49 12.27
CA ARG A 863 19.68 -10.86 11.67
C ARG A 863 20.66 -11.89 11.15
N LYS A 864 20.85 -13.00 11.88
CA LYS A 864 21.66 -14.13 11.39
C LYS A 864 21.04 -14.70 10.11
N LYS A 865 19.72 -14.90 10.09
CA LYS A 865 18.97 -15.32 8.91
C LYS A 865 19.17 -14.34 7.75
N GLU A 866 18.89 -13.05 7.92
CA GLU A 866 19.05 -12.02 6.88
C GLU A 866 20.49 -11.92 6.36
N ALA A 867 21.49 -12.05 7.24
CA ALA A 867 22.90 -12.05 6.85
C ALA A 867 23.24 -13.29 6.00
N ILE A 868 22.75 -14.46 6.39
CA ILE A 868 22.91 -15.70 5.62
C ILE A 868 22.15 -15.60 4.29
N GLU A 869 20.92 -15.06 4.28
CA GLU A 869 20.16 -14.83 3.03
C GLU A 869 20.90 -13.88 2.09
N GLU A 870 21.50 -12.81 2.59
CA GLU A 870 22.26 -11.87 1.76
C GLU A 870 23.56 -12.48 1.24
N ASP A 871 24.22 -13.33 2.03
CA ASP A 871 25.40 -14.08 1.58
C ASP A 871 25.03 -15.08 0.48
N ILE A 872 23.93 -15.83 0.68
CA ILE A 872 23.35 -16.73 -0.33
C ILE A 872 22.97 -15.95 -1.60
N ARG A 873 22.23 -14.84 -1.48
CA ARG A 873 21.92 -13.96 -2.63
C ARG A 873 23.21 -13.46 -3.28
N GLY A 874 24.27 -13.23 -2.51
CA GLY A 874 25.59 -12.88 -3.03
C GLY A 874 26.20 -13.95 -3.92
N HIS A 875 26.13 -15.22 -3.49
CA HIS A 875 26.57 -16.38 -4.28
C HIS A 875 25.68 -16.60 -5.52
N LEU A 876 24.36 -16.53 -5.37
CA LEU A 876 23.41 -16.63 -6.48
C LEU A 876 23.58 -15.51 -7.50
N ARG A 877 23.86 -14.27 -7.07
CA ARG A 877 24.22 -13.16 -7.97
C ARG A 877 25.54 -13.42 -8.69
N GLY A 878 26.50 -14.09 -8.06
CA GLY A 878 27.73 -14.48 -8.73
C GLY A 878 27.55 -15.53 -9.81
N PHE A 879 26.63 -16.48 -9.62
CA PHE A 879 26.16 -17.34 -10.70
C PHE A 879 25.42 -16.53 -11.76
N ALA A 880 24.43 -15.72 -11.36
CA ALA A 880 23.57 -14.99 -12.28
C ALA A 880 24.35 -14.05 -13.20
N ARG A 881 25.45 -13.48 -12.71
CA ARG A 881 26.43 -12.70 -13.49
C ARG A 881 26.94 -13.44 -14.73
N THR A 882 26.98 -14.77 -14.73
CA THR A 882 27.48 -15.60 -15.84
C THR A 882 26.40 -15.89 -16.89
N ILE A 883 25.11 -15.75 -16.55
CA ILE A 883 23.98 -16.06 -17.44
C ILE A 883 24.09 -15.34 -18.79
N PRO A 884 24.35 -14.02 -18.86
CA PRO A 884 24.46 -13.32 -20.15
C PRO A 884 25.52 -13.93 -21.09
N ALA A 885 26.65 -14.40 -20.54
CA ALA A 885 27.70 -15.02 -21.34
C ALA A 885 27.26 -16.37 -21.94
N PHE A 886 26.48 -17.16 -21.20
CA PHE A 886 25.88 -18.39 -21.72
C PHE A 886 24.83 -18.10 -22.79
N LEU A 887 23.97 -17.11 -22.58
CA LEU A 887 22.98 -16.69 -23.57
C LEU A 887 23.63 -16.15 -24.85
N MET A 888 24.78 -15.49 -24.74
CA MET A 888 25.56 -15.08 -25.92
C MET A 888 26.08 -16.28 -26.71
N ALA A 889 26.63 -17.29 -26.05
CA ALA A 889 27.30 -18.41 -26.70
C ALA A 889 26.38 -19.55 -27.16
N TYR A 890 25.30 -19.81 -26.43
CA TYR A 890 24.45 -21.00 -26.60
C TYR A 890 22.95 -20.70 -26.57
N GLY A 891 22.53 -19.50 -26.15
CA GLY A 891 21.12 -19.14 -26.04
C GLY A 891 20.41 -18.98 -27.38
N ASP A 892 19.17 -19.43 -27.42
CA ASP A 892 18.23 -19.35 -28.54
C ASP A 892 16.81 -18.99 -28.06
N GLU A 893 15.87 -18.79 -28.98
CA GLU A 893 14.49 -18.39 -28.68
C GLU A 893 13.74 -19.38 -27.76
N ASN A 894 14.18 -20.64 -27.66
CA ASN A 894 13.56 -21.65 -26.81
C ASN A 894 14.18 -21.70 -25.41
N THR A 895 15.24 -20.93 -25.13
CA THR A 895 15.96 -21.00 -23.87
C THR A 895 15.10 -20.50 -22.71
N CYS A 896 14.97 -21.33 -21.67
CA CYS A 896 14.26 -21.08 -20.42
C CYS A 896 14.99 -21.77 -19.25
N LEU A 897 14.57 -21.53 -18.02
CA LEU A 897 15.18 -22.11 -16.83
C LEU A 897 15.18 -23.65 -16.86
N ASP A 898 14.11 -24.25 -17.39
CA ASP A 898 13.91 -25.71 -17.44
C ASP A 898 14.87 -26.41 -18.42
N ASN A 899 15.31 -25.73 -19.48
CA ASN A 899 16.20 -26.32 -20.49
C ASN A 899 17.60 -25.68 -20.51
N PHE A 900 17.88 -24.71 -19.63
CA PHE A 900 19.16 -24.00 -19.55
C PHE A 900 20.36 -24.94 -19.40
N ASP A 901 20.18 -26.09 -18.73
CA ASP A 901 21.21 -27.10 -18.55
C ASP A 901 21.44 -28.01 -19.77
N THR A 902 20.51 -28.02 -20.72
CA THR A 902 20.56 -28.89 -21.90
C THR A 902 21.32 -28.27 -23.08
N ILE A 903 21.40 -26.94 -23.12
CA ILE A 903 22.08 -26.19 -24.18
C ILE A 903 23.59 -26.00 -23.92
N LEU A 904 24.06 -26.32 -22.71
CA LEU A 904 25.42 -26.05 -22.25
C LEU A 904 26.24 -27.35 -22.06
N PRO A 905 27.49 -27.43 -22.56
CA PRO A 905 28.41 -28.49 -22.18
C PRO A 905 28.83 -28.37 -20.70
N ASP A 906 28.84 -29.49 -19.96
CA ASP A 906 29.16 -29.49 -18.51
C ASP A 906 30.57 -28.94 -18.20
N GLU A 907 31.56 -29.27 -19.04
CA GLU A 907 32.94 -28.78 -18.87
C GLU A 907 33.01 -27.25 -18.95
N VAL A 908 32.30 -26.66 -19.92
CA VAL A 908 32.23 -25.22 -20.12
C VAL A 908 31.46 -24.54 -18.98
N PHE A 909 30.35 -25.15 -18.57
CA PHE A 909 29.54 -24.65 -17.46
C PHE A 909 30.36 -24.58 -16.16
N ARG A 910 31.14 -25.63 -15.89
CA ARG A 910 32.01 -25.71 -14.71
C ARG A 910 33.18 -24.73 -14.74
N GLU A 911 33.80 -24.52 -15.90
CA GLU A 911 34.89 -23.55 -16.07
C GLU A 911 34.46 -22.13 -15.70
N VAL A 912 33.21 -21.76 -16.03
CA VAL A 912 32.70 -20.39 -15.91
C VAL A 912 31.99 -20.13 -14.58
N THR A 913 31.19 -21.09 -14.11
CA THR A 913 30.38 -20.93 -12.88
C THR A 913 31.07 -21.46 -11.63
N GLY A 914 32.00 -22.40 -11.79
CA GLY A 914 32.62 -23.15 -10.70
C GLY A 914 31.87 -24.41 -10.27
N ILE A 915 30.65 -24.66 -10.79
CA ILE A 915 29.80 -25.82 -10.43
C ILE A 915 29.41 -26.64 -11.68
N SER A 916 29.03 -27.91 -11.51
CA SER A 916 28.52 -28.75 -12.61
C SER A 916 27.03 -28.52 -12.89
N LEU A 917 26.56 -29.00 -14.05
CA LEU A 917 25.14 -28.97 -14.42
C LEU A 917 24.27 -29.77 -13.45
N GLU A 918 24.78 -30.89 -12.93
CA GLU A 918 24.10 -31.68 -11.90
C GLU A 918 23.89 -30.86 -10.61
N GLN A 919 24.91 -30.12 -10.19
CA GLN A 919 24.82 -29.22 -9.03
C GLN A 919 23.86 -28.05 -9.28
N PHE A 920 23.80 -27.52 -10.49
CA PHE A 920 22.83 -26.50 -10.87
C PHE A 920 21.39 -27.03 -10.83
N ARG A 921 21.13 -28.25 -11.32
CA ARG A 921 19.80 -28.89 -11.23
C ARG A 921 19.32 -29.02 -9.79
N ILE A 922 20.22 -29.30 -8.84
CA ILE A 922 19.86 -29.33 -7.41
C ILE A 922 19.37 -27.96 -6.92
N LEU A 923 19.98 -26.86 -7.36
CA LEU A 923 19.51 -25.51 -7.00
C LEU A 923 18.18 -25.12 -7.68
N ARG A 924 17.91 -25.67 -8.88
CA ARG A 924 16.70 -25.39 -9.66
C ARG A 924 15.51 -26.25 -9.23
N ASP A 925 15.69 -27.57 -9.25
CA ASP A 925 14.64 -28.60 -9.12
C ASP A 925 14.56 -29.21 -7.72
N GLY A 926 15.57 -28.97 -6.89
CA GLY A 926 15.65 -29.58 -5.58
C GLY A 926 16.25 -30.97 -5.57
N CYS A 927 16.31 -31.61 -4.40
CA CYS A 927 16.77 -32.98 -4.26
C CYS A 927 16.23 -33.67 -3.00
N ASP A 928 16.10 -34.99 -3.06
CA ASP A 928 15.90 -35.83 -1.88
C ASP A 928 17.24 -36.07 -1.18
N TYR A 929 17.24 -36.02 0.15
CA TYR A 929 18.40 -36.35 0.96
C TYR A 929 17.99 -37.10 2.23
N GLU A 930 18.91 -37.89 2.77
CA GLU A 930 18.71 -38.55 4.07
C GLU A 930 19.39 -37.74 5.17
N ASP A 931 18.62 -37.43 6.21
CA ASP A 931 19.09 -36.73 7.40
C ASP A 931 18.64 -37.51 8.63
N GLU A 932 19.61 -37.96 9.44
CA GLU A 932 19.38 -38.81 10.62
C GLU A 932 18.50 -40.07 10.38
N GLY A 933 18.53 -40.62 9.16
CA GLY A 933 17.74 -41.80 8.78
C GLY A 933 16.30 -41.50 8.36
N VAL A 934 15.93 -40.22 8.25
CA VAL A 934 14.66 -39.74 7.69
C VAL A 934 14.90 -39.15 6.30
N ARG A 935 14.13 -39.59 5.31
CA ARG A 935 14.14 -39.01 3.97
C ARG A 935 13.48 -37.63 4.01
N LYS A 936 14.23 -36.60 3.66
CA LYS A 936 13.79 -35.21 3.54
C LYS A 936 13.92 -34.76 2.08
N HIS A 937 13.19 -33.70 1.72
CA HIS A 937 13.19 -33.13 0.37
C HIS A 937 13.54 -31.64 0.48
N PHE A 938 14.45 -31.19 -0.38
CA PHE A 938 14.72 -29.77 -0.61
C PHE A 938 14.04 -29.38 -1.92
N ASP A 939 13.15 -28.39 -1.90
CA ASP A 939 12.31 -28.02 -3.06
C ASP A 939 13.07 -27.27 -4.17
N GLY A 940 14.33 -26.85 -3.96
CA GLY A 940 15.05 -26.03 -4.94
C GLY A 940 14.44 -24.64 -5.12
N HIS A 941 14.15 -24.26 -6.36
CA HIS A 941 13.52 -22.99 -6.76
C HIS A 941 14.24 -21.73 -6.26
N CYS A 942 15.58 -21.75 -6.26
CA CYS A 942 16.40 -20.57 -5.93
C CYS A 942 16.22 -19.40 -6.91
N PHE A 943 15.68 -19.66 -8.10
CA PHE A 943 15.40 -18.69 -9.15
C PHE A 943 13.89 -18.57 -9.35
N ASP A 944 13.40 -17.35 -9.57
CA ASP A 944 12.01 -17.13 -10.01
C ASP A 944 11.91 -17.57 -11.48
N PRO A 945 11.21 -18.68 -11.80
CA PRO A 945 11.19 -19.22 -13.16
C PRO A 945 10.58 -18.23 -14.15
N ILE A 946 9.57 -17.48 -13.74
CA ILE A 946 8.84 -16.57 -14.61
C ILE A 946 9.71 -15.35 -14.94
N VAL A 947 10.31 -14.73 -13.93
CA VAL A 947 11.20 -13.58 -14.14
C VAL A 947 12.48 -14.00 -14.86
N PHE A 948 12.99 -15.21 -14.59
CA PHE A 948 14.17 -15.75 -15.29
C PHE A 948 13.89 -15.91 -16.78
N ASP A 949 12.79 -16.57 -17.14
CA ASP A 949 12.43 -16.83 -18.53
C ASP A 949 12.16 -15.52 -19.28
N ASP A 950 11.38 -14.61 -18.69
CA ASP A 950 11.13 -13.29 -19.27
C ASP A 950 12.43 -12.50 -19.46
N ALA A 951 13.38 -12.57 -18.51
CA ALA A 951 14.67 -11.89 -18.61
C ALA A 951 15.58 -12.51 -19.69
N VAL A 952 15.58 -13.83 -19.85
CA VAL A 952 16.30 -14.53 -20.93
C VAL A 952 15.79 -14.05 -22.28
N GLN A 953 14.47 -14.03 -22.47
CA GLN A 953 13.85 -13.62 -23.73
C GLN A 953 14.13 -12.13 -24.03
N GLU A 954 14.04 -11.27 -23.02
CA GLU A 954 14.40 -9.85 -23.16
C GLU A 954 15.88 -9.66 -23.54
N PHE A 955 16.80 -10.41 -22.93
CA PHE A 955 18.22 -10.37 -23.28
C PHE A 955 18.48 -10.83 -24.72
N LEU A 956 17.82 -11.91 -25.17
CA LEU A 956 17.97 -12.42 -26.54
C LEU A 956 17.36 -11.45 -27.58
N ALA A 957 16.25 -10.80 -27.25
CA ALA A 957 15.67 -9.75 -28.07
C ALA A 957 16.63 -8.55 -28.20
N LEU A 958 17.27 -8.12 -27.10
CA LEU A 958 18.31 -7.10 -27.11
C LEU A 958 19.53 -7.54 -27.92
N LYS A 959 19.99 -8.78 -27.78
CA LYS A 959 21.09 -9.35 -28.57
C LYS A 959 20.82 -9.24 -30.07
N LYS A 960 19.60 -9.56 -30.51
CA LYS A 960 19.18 -9.44 -31.92
C LYS A 960 19.11 -7.98 -32.37
N LYS A 961 18.51 -7.11 -31.55
CA LYS A 961 18.36 -5.67 -31.84
C LYS A 961 19.71 -4.96 -31.96
N LEU A 962 20.67 -5.32 -31.10
CA LEU A 962 22.01 -4.74 -31.03
C LEU A 962 23.04 -5.55 -31.83
N GLY A 963 22.60 -6.52 -32.64
CA GLY A 963 23.50 -7.39 -33.40
C GLY A 963 24.34 -6.65 -34.46
N ASN A 964 23.82 -5.55 -35.03
CA ASN A 964 24.53 -4.74 -36.03
C ASN A 964 25.41 -3.65 -35.40
N TYR A 965 26.55 -4.07 -34.84
CA TYR A 965 27.51 -3.18 -34.19
C TYR A 965 28.25 -2.20 -35.14
N PHE A 966 28.01 -2.25 -36.46
CA PHE A 966 28.56 -1.28 -37.41
C PHE A 966 27.72 0.01 -37.52
N ASP A 967 26.44 -0.05 -37.15
CA ASP A 967 25.48 1.04 -37.28
C ASP A 967 25.92 2.24 -36.43
N GLU A 968 26.25 3.35 -37.10
CA GLU A 968 26.66 4.61 -36.47
C GLU A 968 25.54 5.29 -35.68
N SER A 969 24.28 4.88 -35.88
CA SER A 969 23.14 5.41 -35.15
C SER A 969 22.89 4.74 -33.79
N GLN A 970 23.55 3.59 -33.51
CA GLN A 970 23.43 2.88 -32.24
C GLN A 970 24.40 3.44 -31.19
N SER A 971 23.87 3.87 -30.03
CA SER A 971 24.65 4.43 -28.91
C SER A 971 25.00 3.42 -27.81
N GLU A 972 24.44 2.21 -27.89
CA GLU A 972 24.55 1.12 -26.91
C GLU A 972 24.95 -0.18 -27.61
N ASP A 973 25.55 -1.12 -26.87
CA ASP A 973 25.99 -2.44 -27.35
C ASP A 973 25.47 -3.53 -26.39
N ILE A 974 25.26 -4.75 -26.88
CA ILE A 974 24.82 -5.88 -26.06
C ILE A 974 25.76 -6.16 -24.89
N PHE A 975 27.05 -5.82 -25.02
CA PHE A 975 28.02 -5.92 -23.92
C PHE A 975 27.78 -4.95 -22.76
N ASP A 976 27.05 -3.85 -22.96
CA ASP A 976 26.68 -2.93 -21.88
C ASP A 976 25.72 -3.61 -20.87
N TYR A 977 25.22 -4.82 -21.19
CA TYR A 977 24.35 -5.66 -20.35
C TYR A 977 25.05 -6.94 -19.85
N ILE A 978 26.34 -7.12 -20.15
CA ILE A 978 27.13 -8.30 -19.76
C ILE A 978 28.15 -7.87 -18.70
N PRO A 979 27.98 -8.26 -17.43
CA PRO A 979 28.91 -7.85 -16.40
C PRO A 979 30.31 -8.47 -16.58
N PRO A 980 31.37 -7.77 -16.15
CA PRO A 980 32.72 -8.30 -16.16
C PRO A 980 32.86 -9.53 -15.25
N GLN A 981 33.54 -10.56 -15.77
CA GLN A 981 33.78 -11.81 -15.05
C GLN A 981 35.09 -11.75 -14.25
N LYS A 982 35.08 -12.31 -13.03
CA LYS A 982 36.23 -12.26 -12.09
C LYS A 982 37.53 -12.82 -12.66
N THR A 983 37.46 -13.72 -13.65
CA THR A 983 38.65 -14.33 -14.26
C THR A 983 39.35 -13.43 -15.28
N ASN A 984 38.82 -12.25 -15.65
CA ASN A 984 39.37 -11.37 -16.71
C ASN A 984 39.64 -12.08 -18.06
N GLN A 985 39.23 -13.33 -18.21
CA GLN A 985 39.50 -14.17 -19.37
C GLN A 985 38.57 -13.86 -20.55
N ILE A 986 37.44 -13.19 -20.30
CA ILE A 986 36.35 -13.08 -21.29
C ILE A 986 36.21 -11.65 -21.86
N PHE A 987 36.71 -10.60 -21.19
CA PHE A 987 36.48 -9.23 -21.65
C PHE A 987 37.69 -8.29 -21.52
N THR A 988 37.73 -7.27 -22.37
CA THR A 988 38.63 -6.12 -22.31
C THR A 988 37.76 -4.86 -22.43
N PRO A 989 37.84 -3.89 -21.49
CA PRO A 989 37.01 -2.68 -21.51
C PRO A 989 37.02 -1.93 -22.84
N LYS A 990 35.85 -1.42 -23.25
CA LYS A 990 35.65 -0.79 -24.57
C LYS A 990 36.52 0.43 -24.77
N HIS A 991 36.61 1.29 -23.76
CA HIS A 991 37.44 2.50 -23.81
C HIS A 991 38.93 2.16 -24.02
N LEU A 992 39.40 1.05 -23.45
CA LEU A 992 40.77 0.58 -23.60
C LEU A 992 41.01 0.02 -25.00
N VAL A 993 40.07 -0.75 -25.53
CA VAL A 993 40.13 -1.26 -26.91
C VAL A 993 40.21 -0.11 -27.93
N MET A 994 39.35 0.90 -27.79
CA MET A 994 39.38 2.07 -28.69
C MET A 994 40.76 2.75 -28.66
N LYS A 995 41.31 2.94 -27.45
CA LYS A 995 42.66 3.51 -27.28
C LYS A 995 43.74 2.64 -27.94
N MET A 996 43.66 1.31 -27.85
CA MET A 996 44.62 0.41 -28.49
C MET A 996 44.56 0.52 -30.02
N VAL A 997 43.37 0.64 -30.60
CA VAL A 997 43.19 0.79 -32.05
C VAL A 997 43.64 2.18 -32.52
N ASP A 998 43.39 3.23 -31.75
CA ASP A 998 43.91 4.58 -32.02
C ASP A 998 45.45 4.59 -32.04
N MET A 999 46.08 3.98 -31.04
CA MET A 999 47.54 3.85 -30.98
C MET A 999 48.10 3.07 -32.18
N LEU A 1000 47.40 2.03 -32.64
CA LEU A 1000 47.80 1.27 -33.83
C LEU A 1000 47.78 2.13 -35.11
N GLU A 1001 46.78 3.01 -35.23
CA GLU A 1001 46.68 3.96 -36.35
C GLU A 1001 47.78 5.02 -36.30
N GLU A 1002 48.11 5.52 -35.10
CA GLU A 1002 49.21 6.46 -34.88
C GLU A 1002 50.58 5.85 -35.25
N GLU A 1003 50.83 4.59 -34.87
CA GLU A 1003 52.08 3.89 -35.20
C GLU A 1003 52.18 3.48 -36.67
N SER A 1004 51.04 3.22 -37.33
CA SER A 1004 50.98 2.83 -38.73
C SER A 1004 49.90 3.63 -39.49
N PRO A 1005 50.15 4.90 -39.84
CA PRO A 1005 49.16 5.76 -40.49
C PRO A 1005 48.63 5.18 -41.80
N GLY A 1006 47.31 5.23 -42.00
CA GLY A 1006 46.63 4.71 -43.19
C GLY A 1006 46.56 3.18 -43.26
N CYS A 1007 46.85 2.46 -42.17
CA CYS A 1007 46.77 1.00 -42.14
C CYS A 1007 45.37 0.44 -42.45
N PHE A 1008 44.31 1.21 -42.16
CA PHE A 1008 42.93 0.82 -42.44
C PHE A 1008 42.45 1.18 -43.86
N ASP A 1009 43.26 1.89 -44.64
CA ASP A 1009 42.93 2.27 -46.03
C ASP A 1009 43.42 1.25 -47.08
N ASP A 1010 44.22 0.27 -46.64
CA ASP A 1010 44.83 -0.75 -47.47
C ASP A 1010 44.04 -2.08 -47.40
N PRO A 1011 43.43 -2.55 -48.51
CA PRO A 1011 42.62 -3.76 -48.54
C PRO A 1011 43.44 -5.05 -48.43
N ASP A 1012 44.77 -5.00 -48.61
CA ASP A 1012 45.63 -6.18 -48.53
C ASP A 1012 46.31 -6.30 -47.15
N LYS A 1013 46.10 -5.33 -46.26
CA LYS A 1013 46.70 -5.34 -44.92
C LYS A 1013 45.89 -6.21 -43.96
N THR A 1014 46.60 -7.06 -43.22
CA THR A 1014 46.03 -8.04 -42.29
C THR A 1014 46.26 -7.65 -40.84
N PHE A 1015 45.29 -7.98 -39.98
CA PHE A 1015 45.25 -7.71 -38.55
C PHE A 1015 44.97 -9.01 -37.81
N ILE A 1016 45.65 -9.23 -36.70
CA ILE A 1016 45.49 -10.45 -35.89
C ILE A 1016 45.40 -10.13 -34.40
N ASP A 1017 44.42 -10.74 -33.74
CA ASP A 1017 44.38 -10.85 -32.29
C ASP A 1017 44.78 -12.29 -31.89
N LEU A 1018 46.01 -12.43 -31.35
CA LEU A 1018 46.56 -13.72 -30.96
C LEU A 1018 45.93 -14.29 -29.69
N TYR A 1019 45.13 -13.50 -28.96
CA TYR A 1019 44.45 -13.93 -27.76
C TYR A 1019 43.12 -13.19 -27.62
N MET A 1020 42.18 -13.51 -28.52
CA MET A 1020 40.84 -12.96 -28.47
C MET A 1020 40.13 -13.37 -27.18
N LYS A 1021 39.53 -12.36 -26.55
CA LYS A 1021 38.51 -12.53 -25.51
C LYS A 1021 37.12 -12.42 -26.14
N SER A 1022 36.35 -11.38 -25.84
CA SER A 1022 35.01 -11.13 -26.40
C SER A 1022 34.97 -10.82 -27.91
N GLY A 1023 36.11 -10.69 -28.57
CA GLY A 1023 36.21 -10.25 -29.97
C GLY A 1023 36.07 -8.73 -30.18
N LEU A 1024 35.99 -7.94 -29.10
CA LEU A 1024 35.78 -6.49 -29.16
C LEU A 1024 36.88 -5.74 -29.92
N TYR A 1025 38.14 -6.13 -29.74
CA TYR A 1025 39.28 -5.55 -30.46
C TYR A 1025 39.18 -5.79 -31.97
N VAL A 1026 38.86 -7.03 -32.35
CA VAL A 1026 38.64 -7.41 -33.73
C VAL A 1026 37.45 -6.64 -34.34
N ALA A 1027 36.34 -6.53 -33.63
CA ALA A 1027 35.17 -5.79 -34.09
C ALA A 1027 35.48 -4.30 -34.34
N GLU A 1028 36.25 -3.65 -33.46
CA GLU A 1028 36.64 -2.24 -33.63
C GLU A 1028 37.60 -2.06 -34.83
N ILE A 1029 38.49 -3.03 -35.09
CA ILE A 1029 39.30 -3.05 -36.32
C ILE A 1029 38.41 -3.18 -37.57
N VAL A 1030 37.48 -4.13 -37.59
CA VAL A 1030 36.54 -4.31 -38.71
C VAL A 1030 35.74 -3.02 -38.93
N LYS A 1031 35.32 -2.34 -37.86
CA LYS A 1031 34.60 -1.07 -37.92
C LYS A 1031 35.44 0.06 -38.52
N ARG A 1032 36.73 0.19 -38.17
CA ARG A 1032 37.66 1.14 -38.81
C ARG A 1032 37.83 0.84 -40.30
N LEU A 1033 38.06 -0.41 -40.67
CA LEU A 1033 38.17 -0.86 -42.08
C LEU A 1033 36.89 -0.60 -42.86
N PHE A 1034 35.73 -0.89 -42.27
CA PHE A 1034 34.42 -0.71 -42.92
C PHE A 1034 34.07 0.77 -43.12
N ARG A 1035 34.53 1.65 -42.21
CA ARG A 1035 34.26 3.10 -42.25
C ARG A 1035 35.30 3.90 -43.04
N SER A 1036 36.46 3.34 -43.35
CA SER A 1036 37.48 4.00 -44.19
C SER A 1036 36.89 4.45 -45.53
N GLU A 1037 37.15 5.71 -45.89
CA GLU A 1037 36.72 6.27 -47.18
C GLU A 1037 37.42 5.59 -48.36
N ALA A 1038 38.67 5.16 -48.19
CA ALA A 1038 39.40 4.40 -49.20
C ALA A 1038 38.79 3.01 -49.42
N MET A 1039 38.39 2.34 -48.34
CA MET A 1039 37.70 1.05 -48.41
C MET A 1039 36.29 1.19 -49.00
N LYS A 1040 35.55 2.24 -48.65
CA LYS A 1040 34.25 2.57 -49.28
C LYS A 1040 34.38 2.83 -50.78
N ALA A 1041 35.45 3.50 -51.22
CA ALA A 1041 35.69 3.77 -52.64
C ALA A 1041 36.02 2.49 -53.42
N ARG A 1042 36.77 1.55 -52.83
CA ARG A 1042 37.17 0.28 -53.47
C ARG A 1042 36.06 -0.77 -53.43
N PHE A 1043 35.30 -0.82 -52.35
CA PHE A 1043 34.16 -1.70 -52.14
C PHE A 1043 32.92 -0.87 -51.78
N PRO A 1044 32.21 -0.31 -52.77
CA PRO A 1044 31.06 0.58 -52.53
C PRO A 1044 29.88 -0.13 -51.86
N GLN A 1045 29.67 -1.41 -52.18
CA GLN A 1045 28.61 -2.20 -51.57
C GLN A 1045 29.04 -2.65 -50.17
N ALA A 1046 28.18 -2.39 -49.17
CA ALA A 1046 28.47 -2.70 -47.76
C ALA A 1046 28.72 -4.21 -47.54
N GLU A 1047 27.91 -5.06 -48.18
CA GLU A 1047 28.04 -6.52 -48.06
C GLU A 1047 29.36 -7.05 -48.63
N GLU A 1048 29.73 -6.59 -49.83
CA GLU A 1048 31.00 -6.99 -50.47
C GLU A 1048 32.20 -6.52 -49.65
N ARG A 1049 32.12 -5.33 -49.05
CA ARG A 1049 33.16 -4.80 -48.17
C ARG A 1049 33.35 -5.66 -46.92
N LEU A 1050 32.26 -6.06 -46.26
CA LEU A 1050 32.32 -6.94 -45.08
C LEU A 1050 32.88 -8.33 -45.46
N ARG A 1051 32.41 -8.92 -46.56
CA ARG A 1051 32.93 -10.20 -47.05
C ARG A 1051 34.43 -10.15 -47.30
N HIS A 1052 34.94 -9.06 -47.90
CA HIS A 1052 36.39 -8.87 -48.11
C HIS A 1052 37.15 -8.78 -46.79
N ILE A 1053 36.69 -7.95 -45.86
CA ILE A 1053 37.36 -7.73 -44.56
C ILE A 1053 37.49 -9.06 -43.79
N PHE A 1054 36.40 -9.83 -43.68
CA PHE A 1054 36.41 -11.09 -42.93
C PHE A 1054 37.17 -12.22 -43.65
N ALA A 1055 37.08 -12.29 -44.98
CA ALA A 1055 37.74 -13.34 -45.75
C ALA A 1055 39.25 -13.10 -45.94
N HIS A 1056 39.76 -11.88 -45.75
CA HIS A 1056 41.14 -11.54 -46.12
C HIS A 1056 41.93 -10.72 -45.11
N GLN A 1057 41.29 -9.90 -44.26
CA GLN A 1057 42.03 -8.90 -43.47
C GLN A 1057 42.08 -9.20 -41.97
N VAL A 1058 41.12 -9.95 -41.43
CA VAL A 1058 40.96 -10.06 -39.97
C VAL A 1058 41.11 -11.50 -39.50
N TYR A 1059 41.99 -11.68 -38.51
CA TYR A 1059 42.35 -12.96 -37.92
C TYR A 1059 42.21 -12.91 -36.40
N GLY A 1060 41.82 -14.02 -35.79
CA GLY A 1060 41.63 -14.07 -34.34
C GLY A 1060 41.73 -15.48 -33.77
N LEU A 1061 42.39 -15.62 -32.63
CA LEU A 1061 42.55 -16.89 -31.92
C LEU A 1061 41.90 -16.81 -30.55
N ALA A 1062 40.88 -17.63 -30.31
CA ALA A 1062 40.23 -17.73 -29.01
C ALA A 1062 40.74 -18.98 -28.25
N PRO A 1063 41.18 -18.84 -26.99
CA PRO A 1063 41.86 -19.90 -26.26
C PRO A 1063 40.92 -21.03 -25.80
N THR A 1064 39.63 -20.74 -25.60
CA THR A 1064 38.64 -21.70 -25.09
C THR A 1064 37.39 -21.71 -25.95
N GLU A 1065 36.57 -22.76 -25.85
CA GLU A 1065 35.36 -22.90 -26.66
C GLU A 1065 34.32 -21.81 -26.38
N ILE A 1066 34.10 -21.46 -25.11
CA ILE A 1066 33.12 -20.42 -24.76
C ILE A 1066 33.58 -19.05 -25.28
N ILE A 1067 34.86 -18.73 -25.15
CA ILE A 1067 35.41 -17.47 -25.65
C ILE A 1067 35.31 -17.43 -27.18
N TYR A 1068 35.61 -18.54 -27.85
CA TYR A 1068 35.44 -18.66 -29.29
C TYR A 1068 33.99 -18.43 -29.72
N ARG A 1069 33.02 -19.07 -29.06
CA ARG A 1069 31.59 -18.91 -29.37
C ARG A 1069 31.10 -17.50 -29.09
N ILE A 1070 31.50 -16.87 -27.98
CA ILE A 1070 31.15 -15.47 -27.66
C ILE A 1070 31.75 -14.54 -28.72
N ALA A 1071 33.04 -14.71 -29.04
CA ALA A 1071 33.72 -13.89 -30.04
C ALA A 1071 33.08 -14.04 -31.43
N CYS A 1072 32.73 -15.27 -31.84
CA CYS A 1072 32.00 -15.50 -33.09
C CYS A 1072 30.59 -14.91 -33.04
N ALA A 1073 29.84 -15.11 -31.96
CA ALA A 1073 28.50 -14.57 -31.80
C ALA A 1073 28.50 -13.03 -31.79
N PHE A 1074 29.56 -12.39 -31.33
CA PHE A 1074 29.67 -10.94 -31.38
C PHE A 1074 30.15 -10.45 -32.75
N VAL A 1075 31.29 -10.95 -33.21
CA VAL A 1075 31.97 -10.49 -34.43
C VAL A 1075 31.23 -10.92 -35.70
N LEU A 1076 30.43 -11.97 -35.66
CA LEU A 1076 29.69 -12.50 -36.82
C LEU A 1076 28.18 -12.58 -36.55
N GLY A 1077 27.68 -12.13 -35.39
CA GLY A 1077 26.27 -12.27 -35.00
C GLY A 1077 25.26 -11.49 -35.85
N PHE A 1078 25.73 -10.50 -36.62
CA PHE A 1078 24.89 -9.76 -37.58
C PHE A 1078 24.60 -10.55 -38.87
N ASP A 1079 25.19 -11.74 -39.04
CA ASP A 1079 25.30 -12.46 -40.31
C ASP A 1079 24.17 -13.48 -40.60
N GLU A 1080 23.03 -13.41 -39.91
CA GLU A 1080 21.89 -14.30 -40.23
C GLU A 1080 21.37 -14.12 -41.68
N GLU A 1081 21.61 -12.94 -42.28
CA GLU A 1081 21.21 -12.60 -43.65
C GLU A 1081 22.38 -12.47 -44.65
N LEU A 1082 23.61 -12.13 -44.21
CA LEU A 1082 24.74 -11.76 -45.10
C LEU A 1082 25.60 -12.96 -45.60
N ARG A 1083 25.50 -14.12 -44.93
CA ARG A 1083 26.27 -15.36 -45.16
C ARG A 1083 27.75 -15.13 -45.46
N ILE A 1084 28.54 -14.71 -44.47
CA ILE A 1084 30.00 -14.72 -44.48
C ILE A 1084 30.50 -16.17 -44.41
N GLU A 1085 30.64 -16.80 -45.58
CA GLU A 1085 31.05 -18.21 -45.70
C GLU A 1085 32.55 -18.45 -45.37
N ARG A 1086 33.37 -17.40 -45.30
CA ARG A 1086 34.83 -17.48 -45.05
C ARG A 1086 35.27 -16.41 -44.05
N HIS A 1087 35.82 -16.84 -42.92
CA HIS A 1087 36.43 -15.99 -41.89
C HIS A 1087 37.64 -16.70 -41.24
N HIS A 1088 38.52 -15.95 -40.56
CA HIS A 1088 39.73 -16.50 -39.92
C HIS A 1088 39.73 -16.40 -38.39
N LEU A 1089 38.56 -16.63 -37.78
CA LEU A 1089 38.45 -16.78 -36.33
C LEU A 1089 38.58 -18.26 -36.00
N ALA A 1090 39.50 -18.64 -35.11
CA ALA A 1090 39.75 -20.04 -34.77
C ALA A 1090 39.85 -20.28 -33.25
N ARG A 1091 39.46 -21.48 -32.81
CA ARG A 1091 39.63 -21.94 -31.43
C ARG A 1091 41.03 -22.55 -31.26
N PHE A 1092 41.96 -21.81 -30.67
CA PHE A 1092 43.33 -22.23 -30.41
C PHE A 1092 43.95 -21.41 -29.27
N ASP A 1093 44.50 -22.09 -28.26
CA ASP A 1093 45.32 -21.45 -27.23
C ASP A 1093 46.76 -21.27 -27.76
N ALA A 1094 47.11 -20.02 -28.08
CA ALA A 1094 48.43 -19.69 -28.60
C ALA A 1094 49.54 -19.74 -27.53
N LEU A 1095 49.21 -19.70 -26.24
CA LEU A 1095 50.18 -19.54 -25.17
C LEU A 1095 51.22 -20.68 -25.10
N PRO A 1096 50.86 -21.98 -25.23
CA PRO A 1096 51.83 -23.07 -25.28
C PRO A 1096 52.76 -22.96 -26.50
N ALA A 1097 52.22 -22.70 -27.69
CA ALA A 1097 53.02 -22.59 -28.91
C ALA A 1097 53.98 -21.39 -28.89
N VAL A 1098 53.58 -20.28 -28.26
CA VAL A 1098 54.47 -19.12 -28.02
C VAL A 1098 55.61 -19.51 -27.08
N LYS A 1099 55.32 -20.22 -25.98
CA LYS A 1099 56.34 -20.65 -25.00
C LYS A 1099 57.34 -21.64 -25.60
N ASP A 1100 56.87 -22.50 -26.50
CA ASP A 1100 57.68 -23.52 -27.15
C ASP A 1100 58.37 -23.03 -28.43
N GLY A 1101 58.08 -21.79 -28.88
CA GLY A 1101 58.65 -21.20 -30.09
C GLY A 1101 58.10 -21.81 -31.40
N THR A 1102 56.95 -22.47 -31.35
CA THR A 1102 56.32 -23.20 -32.47
C THR A 1102 55.06 -22.49 -33.00
N LEU A 1103 54.84 -21.22 -32.62
CA LEU A 1103 53.64 -20.48 -33.02
C LEU A 1103 53.46 -20.41 -34.54
N GLU A 1104 54.51 -20.12 -35.30
CA GLU A 1104 54.44 -19.99 -36.76
C GLU A 1104 53.91 -21.27 -37.43
N GLU A 1105 54.48 -22.44 -37.07
CA GLU A 1105 54.01 -23.75 -37.55
C GLU A 1105 52.56 -24.04 -37.16
N ALA A 1106 52.15 -23.59 -35.97
CA ALA A 1106 50.78 -23.76 -35.51
C ALA A 1106 49.78 -22.87 -36.28
N LEU A 1107 50.13 -21.61 -36.55
CA LEU A 1107 49.29 -20.69 -37.34
C LEU A 1107 49.14 -21.16 -38.78
N ASP A 1108 50.23 -21.61 -39.41
CA ASP A 1108 50.22 -22.17 -40.75
C ASP A 1108 49.28 -23.37 -40.83
N LYS A 1109 49.27 -24.23 -39.81
CA LYS A 1109 48.36 -25.39 -39.74
C LYS A 1109 46.89 -25.00 -39.52
N ILE A 1110 46.63 -23.92 -38.80
CA ILE A 1110 45.25 -23.48 -38.49
C ILE A 1110 44.58 -22.86 -39.72
N TRP A 1111 45.34 -22.08 -40.51
CA TRP A 1111 44.82 -21.36 -41.68
C TRP A 1111 45.44 -21.86 -43.00
N GLU A 1112 45.91 -23.10 -43.02
CA GLU A 1112 46.54 -23.75 -44.17
C GLU A 1112 45.66 -23.58 -45.42
N ARG A 1113 46.24 -22.92 -46.44
CA ARG A 1113 45.62 -22.48 -47.70
C ARG A 1113 45.08 -23.62 -48.56
#